data_AF-A0A5Q0EIZ1-F1
#
_entry.id   AF-A0A5Q0EIZ1-F1
#
_cell.length_a   1.000
_cell.length_b   1.000
_cell.length_c   1.000
_cell.angle_alpha   90.00
_cell.angle_beta   90.00
_cell.angle_gamma   90.00
#
_symmetry.space_group_name_H-M   'P 1'
#
loop_
_entity.id
_entity.type
_entity.pdbx_description
1 polymer ?
#
loop_
_entity_poly.entity_id
_entity_poly.type
_entity_poly.pdbx_seq_one_letter_code
_entity_poly.pdbx_strand_id
1 'polypeptide(L)'
;MEISFIDLSLGNVVLLFVIGFVGGLVSGFIGSGGAFVLTPAMMNLGVTAIMAVASNMAHKFPKAFVGAMKRHKFGQVDIKLGIVLGISAEAGVLYGAGLQETIREVFGKAGSNLYVSTVFIVVLAIVGGYVLRDAYKMFHSQNPDEEKTTQLAKWVQSVNIPGTMMYFKAIDARISVLFTIPIGFATGMLAATIAVGGFIGVPAMMYILGVPGLIASATELVIAFVMGMGGTIKFAWAGYVDIRLAMIILAGSLFGVQLGAIGTTYVKPYTVKIVMGVIMMLALLSRGIVVPVYLSELGQIQPLAAETASLLGDLSFAVLLFALAAGATIVFRALIKGMSEHRAKLAAENAEPGTFSTAAEPRQLSPVGRMERIMLVSDGSEYAESAVTEAIRLAKRCQANLYAFSVLATPDFESPLGQNLHELDKKAMVDNLLKVRAQAEAEGVSCEILLGHGSDPFDEIVDQAEVSAMDMIVMGRRDKSDLLRSMMGGTTAKVIGHTHSDVLVVPRQGKMEGKGIVLPVDGSRNSEAAAATVVSMVSKCPVAVTLVSVAIDPRLREDAQGHADQLARLMANAGIQVQVETRIGSPDAEILACAQERGADLIVMGSHGRTGLDRLLVGSVSERVIGQTQCPVLIVKL
;
A
#
# COMPACT_ATOMS: atom_id res chain seq x y z
N MET A 1 -3.50 -31.38 -34.09
CA MET A 1 -4.58 -30.49 -33.63
C MET A 1 -4.13 -29.06 -33.87
N GLU A 2 -4.84 -28.29 -34.70
CA GLU A 2 -4.51 -26.87 -34.93
C GLU A 2 -4.93 -26.03 -33.72
N ILE A 3 -3.95 -25.44 -33.03
CA ILE A 3 -4.16 -24.38 -32.05
C ILE A 3 -4.42 -23.11 -32.85
N SER A 4 -5.69 -22.75 -33.03
CA SER A 4 -6.08 -21.51 -33.72
C SER A 4 -6.25 -20.39 -32.69
N PHE A 5 -5.32 -19.44 -32.71
CA PHE A 5 -5.43 -18.20 -31.93
C PHE A 5 -6.42 -17.24 -32.58
N ILE A 6 -7.03 -16.38 -31.78
CA ILE A 6 -7.96 -15.36 -32.28
C ILE A 6 -7.25 -14.39 -33.23
N ASP A 7 -7.94 -13.96 -34.28
CA ASP A 7 -7.48 -12.87 -35.13
C ASP A 7 -7.74 -11.51 -34.46
N LEU A 8 -6.71 -10.68 -34.43
CA LEU A 8 -6.70 -9.42 -33.69
C LEU A 8 -6.95 -8.25 -34.64
N SER A 9 -8.23 -8.07 -35.02
CA SER A 9 -8.69 -6.84 -35.66
C SER A 9 -8.54 -5.64 -34.71
N LEU A 10 -8.44 -4.42 -35.25
CA LEU A 10 -8.37 -3.21 -34.43
C LEU A 10 -9.55 -3.10 -33.46
N GLY A 11 -10.76 -3.48 -33.89
CA GLY A 11 -11.95 -3.53 -33.05
C GLY A 11 -11.80 -4.49 -31.88
N ASN A 12 -11.30 -5.71 -32.14
CA ASN A 12 -11.04 -6.70 -31.09
C ASN A 12 -9.97 -6.23 -30.10
N VAL A 13 -8.92 -5.57 -30.58
CA VAL A 13 -7.86 -5.02 -29.71
C VAL A 13 -8.41 -3.96 -28.77
N VAL A 14 -9.16 -2.99 -29.29
CA VAL A 14 -9.79 -1.93 -28.48
C VAL A 14 -10.76 -2.54 -27.47
N LEU A 15 -11.60 -3.47 -27.90
CA LEU A 15 -12.56 -4.14 -27.03
C LEU A 15 -11.87 -4.95 -25.92
N LEU A 16 -10.82 -5.70 -26.24
CA LEU A 16 -10.02 -6.43 -25.26
C LEU A 16 -9.30 -5.51 -24.28
N PHE A 17 -8.81 -4.36 -24.73
CA PHE A 17 -8.24 -3.35 -23.84
C PHE A 17 -9.30 -2.79 -22.88
N VAL A 18 -10.51 -2.48 -23.36
CA VAL A 18 -11.62 -1.98 -22.53
C VAL A 18 -12.09 -3.06 -21.54
N ILE A 19 -12.28 -4.29 -21.98
CA ILE A 19 -12.62 -5.42 -21.10
C ILE A 19 -11.50 -5.61 -20.05
N GLY A 20 -10.23 -5.51 -20.47
CA GLY A 20 -9.08 -5.51 -19.58
C GLY A 20 -9.16 -4.40 -18.55
N PHE A 21 -9.42 -3.16 -18.97
CA PHE A 21 -9.58 -2.00 -18.10
C PHE A 21 -10.70 -2.18 -17.08
N VAL A 22 -11.91 -2.56 -17.50
CA VAL A 22 -13.03 -2.76 -16.57
C VAL A 22 -12.78 -3.97 -15.67
N GLY A 23 -12.24 -5.07 -16.21
CA GLY A 23 -11.81 -6.23 -15.42
C GLY A 23 -10.75 -5.86 -14.39
N GLY A 24 -9.83 -4.96 -14.73
CA GLY A 24 -8.85 -4.37 -13.82
C GLY A 24 -9.51 -3.51 -12.75
N LEU A 25 -10.45 -2.65 -13.11
CA LEU A 25 -11.22 -1.81 -12.18
C LEU A 25 -11.96 -2.67 -11.15
N VAL A 26 -12.69 -3.69 -11.61
CA VAL A 26 -13.37 -4.66 -10.75
C VAL A 26 -12.36 -5.43 -9.89
N SER A 27 -11.21 -5.82 -10.45
CA SER A 27 -10.15 -6.50 -9.71
C SER A 27 -9.52 -5.61 -8.63
N GLY A 28 -9.27 -4.33 -8.90
CA GLY A 28 -8.74 -3.39 -7.91
C GLY A 28 -9.75 -3.10 -6.81
N PHE A 29 -11.03 -3.07 -7.17
CA PHE A 29 -12.13 -2.79 -6.24
C PHE A 29 -12.49 -3.98 -5.33
N ILE A 30 -12.42 -5.21 -5.85
CA ILE A 30 -12.82 -6.43 -5.12
C ILE A 30 -11.60 -7.20 -4.59
N GLY A 31 -10.44 -7.08 -5.23
CA GLY A 31 -9.22 -7.83 -4.89
C GLY A 31 -9.19 -9.28 -5.40
N SER A 32 -10.13 -9.71 -6.25
CA SER A 32 -10.28 -11.12 -6.66
C SER A 32 -9.71 -11.47 -8.05
N GLY A 33 -9.06 -10.53 -8.73
CA GLY A 33 -8.30 -10.79 -9.96
C GLY A 33 -9.06 -10.60 -11.29
N GLY A 34 -10.33 -10.18 -11.29
CA GLY A 34 -11.13 -9.81 -12.48
C GLY A 34 -11.39 -10.92 -13.52
N ALA A 35 -10.73 -12.07 -13.38
CA ALA A 35 -10.70 -13.17 -14.32
C ALA A 35 -12.06 -13.83 -14.54
N PHE A 36 -12.93 -13.79 -13.52
CA PHE A 36 -14.30 -14.31 -13.60
C PHE A 36 -15.17 -13.60 -14.65
N VAL A 37 -14.80 -12.38 -15.06
CA VAL A 37 -15.46 -11.67 -16.17
C VAL A 37 -14.65 -11.77 -17.45
N LEU A 38 -13.32 -11.81 -17.35
CA LEU A 38 -12.43 -11.90 -18.50
C LEU A 38 -12.53 -13.25 -19.22
N THR A 39 -12.61 -14.39 -18.52
CA THR A 39 -12.75 -15.71 -19.18
C THR A 39 -14.03 -15.77 -20.02
N PRO A 40 -15.23 -15.46 -19.47
CA PRO A 40 -16.46 -15.41 -20.25
C PRO A 40 -16.41 -14.45 -21.45
N ALA A 41 -15.78 -13.28 -21.27
CA ALA A 41 -15.68 -12.27 -22.32
C ALA A 41 -14.82 -12.76 -23.49
N MET A 42 -13.64 -13.32 -23.21
CA MET A 42 -12.78 -13.91 -24.24
C MET A 42 -13.46 -15.07 -24.96
N MET A 43 -14.18 -15.92 -24.23
CA MET A 43 -14.94 -17.02 -24.82
C MET A 43 -16.01 -16.54 -25.80
N ASN A 44 -16.70 -15.43 -25.49
CA ASN A 44 -17.67 -14.83 -26.40
C ASN A 44 -17.02 -14.20 -27.64
N LEU A 45 -15.75 -13.77 -27.54
CA LEU A 45 -14.96 -13.34 -28.69
C LEU A 45 -14.41 -14.52 -29.52
N GLY A 46 -14.78 -15.76 -29.20
CA GLY A 46 -14.43 -16.96 -29.95
C GLY A 46 -13.19 -17.70 -29.43
N VAL A 47 -12.51 -17.16 -28.40
CA VAL A 47 -11.36 -17.82 -27.76
C VAL A 47 -11.84 -19.11 -27.08
N THR A 48 -11.11 -20.21 -27.26
CA THR A 48 -11.45 -21.47 -26.60
C THR A 48 -11.29 -21.35 -25.08
N ALA A 49 -12.08 -22.07 -24.29
CA ALA A 49 -12.05 -21.95 -22.84
C ALA A 49 -10.64 -22.20 -22.23
N ILE A 50 -9.94 -23.25 -22.69
CA ILE A 50 -8.57 -23.54 -22.24
C ILE A 50 -7.60 -22.38 -22.55
N MET A 51 -7.70 -21.75 -23.74
CA MET A 51 -6.84 -20.62 -24.11
C MET A 51 -7.21 -19.34 -23.35
N ALA A 52 -8.50 -19.13 -23.06
CA ALA A 52 -8.98 -18.02 -22.25
C ALA A 52 -8.46 -18.16 -20.80
N VAL A 53 -8.49 -19.36 -20.22
CA VAL A 53 -7.95 -19.62 -18.88
C VAL A 53 -6.43 -19.48 -18.85
N ALA A 54 -5.73 -20.04 -19.83
CA ALA A 54 -4.28 -19.91 -19.98
C ALA A 54 -3.83 -18.44 -20.10
N SER A 55 -4.50 -17.67 -20.97
CA SER A 55 -4.22 -16.23 -21.14
C SER A 55 -4.53 -15.44 -19.87
N ASN A 56 -5.56 -15.83 -19.11
CA ASN A 56 -5.86 -15.25 -17.81
C ASN A 56 -4.78 -15.54 -16.76
N MET A 57 -4.18 -16.73 -16.75
CA MET A 57 -3.03 -17.02 -15.87
C MET A 57 -1.84 -16.10 -16.21
N ALA A 58 -1.54 -15.98 -17.51
CA ALA A 58 -0.41 -15.20 -18.01
C ALA A 58 -0.45 -13.73 -17.61
N HIS A 59 -1.61 -13.07 -17.70
CA HIS A 59 -1.70 -11.66 -17.31
C HIS A 59 -1.96 -11.44 -15.82
N LYS A 60 -2.46 -12.45 -15.08
CA LYS A 60 -2.75 -12.34 -13.64
C LYS A 60 -1.46 -12.31 -12.82
N PHE A 61 -0.47 -13.11 -13.19
CA PHE A 61 0.81 -13.24 -12.48
C PHE A 61 1.52 -11.88 -12.24
N PRO A 62 1.77 -11.03 -13.26
CA PRO A 62 2.51 -9.78 -13.06
C PRO A 62 1.75 -8.76 -12.22
N LYS A 63 0.42 -8.71 -12.34
CA LYS A 63 -0.43 -7.80 -11.54
C LYS A 63 -0.46 -8.22 -10.08
N ALA A 64 -0.56 -9.52 -9.84
CA ALA A 64 -0.55 -10.08 -8.50
C ALA A 64 0.77 -9.79 -7.80
N PHE A 65 1.90 -9.86 -8.51
CA PHE A 65 3.21 -9.42 -8.00
C PHE A 65 3.22 -7.96 -7.55
N VAL A 66 2.85 -7.04 -8.45
CA VAL A 66 2.83 -5.59 -8.16
C VAL A 66 1.86 -5.27 -7.02
N GLY A 67 0.68 -5.88 -7.02
CA GLY A 67 -0.33 -5.73 -5.98
C GLY A 67 0.15 -6.23 -4.61
N ALA A 68 0.76 -7.42 -4.57
CA ALA A 68 1.32 -8.00 -3.36
C ALA A 68 2.46 -7.13 -2.80
N MET A 69 3.38 -6.66 -3.65
CA MET A 69 4.45 -5.76 -3.24
C MET A 69 3.91 -4.46 -2.64
N LYS A 70 2.91 -3.85 -3.28
CA LYS A 70 2.31 -2.59 -2.81
C LYS A 70 1.60 -2.80 -1.47
N ARG A 71 0.78 -3.86 -1.33
CA ARG A 71 0.06 -4.17 -0.08
C ARG A 71 0.97 -4.63 1.05
N HIS A 72 2.11 -5.25 0.74
CA HIS A 72 3.08 -5.67 1.75
C HIS A 72 3.71 -4.47 2.48
N LYS A 73 3.94 -3.35 1.78
CA LYS A 73 4.44 -2.10 2.39
C LYS A 73 3.49 -1.55 3.47
N PHE A 74 2.20 -1.84 3.39
CA PHE A 74 1.18 -1.45 4.37
C PHE A 74 0.95 -2.50 5.47
N GLY A 75 1.76 -3.55 5.55
CA GLY A 75 1.61 -4.61 6.55
C GLY A 75 0.39 -5.53 6.35
N GLN A 76 -0.32 -5.40 5.22
CA GLN A 76 -1.58 -6.11 4.95
C GLN A 76 -1.38 -7.54 4.41
N VAL A 77 -0.16 -7.92 4.03
CA VAL A 77 0.13 -9.20 3.37
C VAL A 77 0.89 -10.14 4.30
N ASP A 78 0.34 -11.33 4.54
CA ASP A 78 1.09 -12.42 5.17
C ASP A 78 1.76 -13.29 4.08
N ILE A 79 3.00 -12.94 3.76
CA ILE A 79 3.79 -13.64 2.73
C ILE A 79 3.95 -15.13 3.08
N LYS A 80 4.09 -15.46 4.37
CA LYS A 80 4.32 -16.84 4.79
C LYS A 80 3.08 -17.69 4.54
N LEU A 81 1.90 -17.19 4.95
CA LEU A 81 0.62 -17.85 4.65
C LEU A 81 0.40 -17.98 3.14
N GLY A 82 0.67 -16.91 2.40
CA GLY A 82 0.53 -16.87 0.94
C GLY A 82 1.42 -17.88 0.21
N ILE A 83 2.69 -18.06 0.63
CA ILE A 83 3.60 -19.05 0.04
C ILE A 83 3.17 -20.47 0.39
N VAL A 84 2.79 -20.74 1.64
CA VAL A 84 2.35 -22.08 2.07
C VAL A 84 1.10 -22.52 1.31
N LEU A 85 0.10 -21.65 1.20
CA LEU A 85 -1.07 -21.89 0.38
C LEU A 85 -0.72 -21.96 -1.11
N GLY A 86 0.20 -21.10 -1.57
CA GLY A 86 0.68 -21.07 -2.95
C GLY A 86 1.30 -22.40 -3.42
N ILE A 87 2.08 -23.08 -2.57
CA ILE A 87 2.70 -24.37 -2.90
C ILE A 87 1.63 -25.45 -3.13
N SER A 88 0.63 -25.54 -2.27
CA SER A 88 -0.47 -26.50 -2.45
C SER A 88 -1.40 -26.09 -3.61
N ALA A 89 -1.57 -24.79 -3.85
CA ALA A 89 -2.25 -24.28 -5.02
C ALA A 89 -1.53 -24.64 -6.32
N GLU A 90 -0.20 -24.66 -6.36
CA GLU A 90 0.53 -25.08 -7.54
C GLU A 90 0.24 -26.55 -7.90
N ALA A 91 0.18 -27.45 -6.91
CA ALA A 91 -0.25 -28.83 -7.13
C ALA A 91 -1.68 -28.90 -7.70
N GLY A 92 -2.57 -28.04 -7.21
CA GLY A 92 -3.92 -27.87 -7.75
C GLY A 92 -3.91 -27.37 -9.20
N VAL A 93 -3.04 -26.42 -9.53
CA VAL A 93 -2.88 -25.89 -10.90
C VAL A 93 -2.45 -26.98 -11.86
N LEU A 94 -1.45 -27.78 -11.50
CA LEU A 94 -0.97 -28.88 -12.33
C LEU A 94 -2.08 -29.90 -12.62
N TYR A 95 -2.83 -30.27 -11.58
CA TYR A 95 -3.99 -31.16 -11.73
C TYR A 95 -5.09 -30.53 -12.59
N GLY A 96 -5.47 -29.29 -12.32
CA GLY A 96 -6.53 -28.58 -13.04
C GLY A 96 -6.19 -28.33 -14.51
N ALA A 97 -4.93 -28.03 -14.83
CA ALA A 97 -4.44 -27.88 -16.19
C ALA A 97 -4.51 -29.22 -16.94
N GLY A 98 -4.05 -30.32 -16.33
CA GLY A 98 -4.17 -31.66 -16.90
C GLY A 98 -5.62 -32.09 -17.12
N LEU A 99 -6.52 -31.75 -16.19
CA LEU A 99 -7.95 -31.98 -16.35
C LEU A 99 -8.51 -31.22 -17.56
N GLN A 100 -8.13 -29.96 -17.75
CA GLN A 100 -8.55 -29.19 -18.92
C GLN A 100 -8.00 -29.76 -20.24
N GLU A 101 -6.72 -30.13 -20.26
CA GLU A 101 -6.09 -30.80 -21.40
C GLU A 101 -6.85 -32.08 -21.75
N THR A 102 -7.17 -32.91 -20.76
CA THR A 102 -7.92 -34.16 -20.96
C THR A 102 -9.32 -33.91 -21.50
N ILE A 103 -10.05 -32.95 -20.94
CA ILE A 103 -11.40 -32.59 -21.42
C ILE A 103 -11.34 -32.08 -22.85
N ARG A 104 -10.33 -31.27 -23.17
CA ARG A 104 -10.13 -30.73 -24.52
C ARG A 104 -9.79 -31.84 -25.53
N GLU A 105 -8.96 -32.80 -25.15
CA GLU A 105 -8.58 -33.94 -25.98
C GLU A 105 -9.77 -34.87 -26.26
N VAL A 106 -10.56 -35.18 -25.22
CA VAL A 106 -11.67 -36.15 -25.32
C VAL A 106 -12.92 -35.53 -25.93
N PHE A 107 -13.28 -34.30 -25.53
CA PHE A 107 -14.56 -33.66 -25.87
C PHE A 107 -14.42 -32.42 -26.77
N GLY A 108 -13.21 -32.11 -27.23
CA GLY A 108 -12.96 -31.01 -28.16
C GLY A 108 -13.23 -29.61 -27.58
N LYS A 109 -13.43 -28.63 -28.48
CA LYS A 109 -13.69 -27.22 -28.12
C LYS A 109 -14.98 -27.05 -27.32
N ALA A 110 -16.06 -27.65 -27.81
CA ALA A 110 -17.37 -27.56 -27.18
C ALA A 110 -17.36 -28.16 -25.77
N GLY A 111 -16.68 -29.30 -25.57
CA GLY A 111 -16.54 -29.94 -24.26
C GLY A 111 -15.80 -29.08 -23.24
N SER A 112 -14.64 -28.53 -23.62
CA SER A 112 -13.88 -27.61 -22.77
C SER A 112 -14.71 -26.35 -22.43
N ASN A 113 -15.43 -25.79 -23.41
CA ASN A 113 -16.30 -24.63 -23.21
C ASN A 113 -17.48 -24.93 -22.27
N LEU A 114 -18.12 -26.09 -22.43
CA LEU A 114 -19.21 -26.55 -21.58
C LEU A 114 -18.73 -26.76 -20.14
N TYR A 115 -17.60 -27.43 -19.95
CA TYR A 115 -17.02 -27.68 -18.63
C TYR A 115 -16.75 -26.36 -17.89
N VAL A 116 -16.03 -25.43 -18.51
CA VAL A 116 -15.74 -24.12 -17.89
C VAL A 116 -17.02 -23.38 -17.55
N SER A 117 -17.99 -23.32 -18.46
CA SER A 117 -19.26 -22.64 -18.24
C SER A 117 -20.06 -23.26 -17.10
N THR A 118 -20.08 -24.59 -17.00
CA THR A 118 -20.79 -25.33 -15.96
C THR A 118 -20.18 -25.10 -14.59
N VAL A 119 -18.85 -25.23 -14.49
CA VAL A 119 -18.13 -24.97 -13.23
C VAL A 119 -18.29 -23.50 -12.83
N PHE A 120 -18.23 -22.57 -13.79
CA PHE A 120 -18.52 -21.15 -13.53
C PHE A 120 -19.90 -20.93 -12.93
N ILE A 121 -20.95 -21.53 -13.50
CA ILE A 121 -22.32 -21.37 -13.01
C ILE A 121 -22.43 -21.86 -11.57
N VAL A 122 -21.91 -23.06 -11.28
CA VAL A 122 -21.96 -23.64 -9.93
C VAL A 122 -21.19 -22.78 -8.93
N VAL A 123 -19.94 -22.42 -9.24
CA VAL A 123 -19.09 -21.64 -8.33
C VAL A 123 -19.65 -20.24 -8.12
N LEU A 124 -20.08 -19.54 -9.18
CA LEU A 124 -20.65 -18.21 -9.05
C LEU A 124 -22.01 -18.21 -8.33
N ALA A 125 -22.81 -19.28 -8.45
CA ALA A 125 -24.07 -19.39 -7.74
C ALA A 125 -23.83 -19.46 -6.23
N ILE A 126 -22.88 -20.32 -5.82
CA ILE A 126 -22.54 -20.53 -4.42
C ILE A 126 -21.88 -19.29 -3.84
N VAL A 127 -20.78 -18.83 -4.45
CA VAL A 127 -19.98 -17.72 -3.91
C VAL A 127 -20.73 -16.40 -4.06
N GLY A 128 -21.33 -16.13 -5.22
CA GLY A 128 -22.09 -14.90 -5.46
C GLY A 128 -23.33 -14.79 -4.58
N GLY A 129 -24.08 -15.89 -4.41
CA GLY A 129 -25.22 -15.95 -3.50
C GLY A 129 -24.82 -15.74 -2.04
N TYR A 130 -23.70 -16.34 -1.61
CA TYR A 130 -23.17 -16.14 -0.26
C TYR A 130 -22.73 -14.70 -0.02
N VAL A 131 -21.97 -14.11 -0.94
CA VAL A 131 -21.50 -12.71 -0.85
C VAL A 131 -22.67 -11.74 -0.80
N LEU A 132 -23.72 -11.97 -1.61
CA LEU A 132 -24.91 -11.11 -1.60
C LEU A 132 -25.70 -11.24 -0.29
N ARG A 133 -25.81 -12.45 0.25
CA ARG A 133 -26.41 -12.70 1.58
C ARG A 133 -25.62 -11.99 2.69
N ASP A 134 -24.29 -12.04 2.63
CA ASP A 134 -23.42 -11.39 3.59
C ASP A 134 -23.54 -9.86 3.52
N ALA A 135 -23.55 -9.31 2.30
CA ALA A 135 -23.79 -7.89 2.07
C ALA A 135 -25.13 -7.42 2.63
N TYR A 136 -26.19 -8.21 2.42
CA TYR A 136 -27.53 -7.93 2.95
C TYR A 136 -27.54 -7.91 4.48
N LYS A 137 -26.86 -8.88 5.13
CA LYS A 137 -26.74 -8.93 6.59
C LYS A 137 -25.98 -7.73 7.15
N MET A 138 -24.86 -7.34 6.52
CA MET A 138 -24.07 -6.18 6.95
C MET A 138 -24.87 -4.88 6.82
N PHE A 139 -25.65 -4.72 5.75
CA PHE A 139 -26.50 -3.54 5.57
C PHE A 139 -27.55 -3.39 6.68
N HIS A 140 -28.02 -4.50 7.27
CA HIS A 140 -29.01 -4.51 8.35
C HIS A 140 -28.39 -4.65 9.76
N SER A 141 -27.06 -4.70 9.89
CA SER A 141 -26.37 -4.83 11.18
C SER A 141 -26.17 -3.45 11.85
N GLN A 142 -26.27 -3.39 13.18
CA GLN A 142 -25.95 -2.18 13.95
C GLN A 142 -24.45 -1.86 13.99
N ASN A 143 -23.57 -2.87 13.84
CA ASN A 143 -22.11 -2.73 13.69
C ASN A 143 -21.70 -3.32 12.33
N PRO A 144 -21.57 -2.51 11.27
CA PRO A 144 -21.23 -2.99 9.93
C PRO A 144 -19.74 -3.30 9.72
N ASP A 145 -18.85 -2.87 10.63
CA ASP A 145 -17.39 -2.99 10.47
C ASP A 145 -16.77 -4.15 11.29
N GLU A 146 -17.55 -4.86 12.09
CA GLU A 146 -17.07 -5.92 12.99
C GLU A 146 -17.12 -7.31 12.31
N GLU A 147 -16.01 -7.78 11.76
CA GLU A 147 -15.89 -9.15 11.20
C GLU A 147 -15.69 -10.18 12.31
N LYS A 148 -16.74 -10.95 12.65
CA LYS A 148 -16.66 -12.01 13.65
C LYS A 148 -16.04 -13.29 13.08
N THR A 149 -15.08 -13.87 13.81
CA THR A 149 -14.51 -15.19 13.48
C THR A 149 -15.59 -16.28 13.53
N THR A 150 -15.64 -17.11 12.48
CA THR A 150 -16.64 -18.19 12.37
C THR A 150 -16.36 -19.31 13.37
N GLN A 151 -17.39 -20.07 13.73
CA GLN A 151 -17.23 -21.26 14.57
C GLN A 151 -16.28 -22.29 13.94
N LEU A 152 -16.30 -22.41 12.61
CA LEU A 152 -15.39 -23.29 11.87
C LEU A 152 -13.94 -22.84 12.03
N ALA A 153 -13.66 -21.53 11.92
CA ALA A 153 -12.32 -21.00 12.12
C ALA A 153 -11.81 -21.23 13.55
N LYS A 154 -12.66 -21.01 14.56
CA LYS A 154 -12.31 -21.31 15.96
C LYS A 154 -12.00 -22.78 16.18
N TRP A 155 -12.76 -23.68 15.55
CA TRP A 155 -12.48 -25.12 15.60
C TRP A 155 -11.14 -25.45 14.94
N VAL A 156 -10.88 -24.99 13.72
CA VAL A 156 -9.59 -25.20 13.02
C VAL A 156 -8.41 -24.70 13.84
N GLN A 157 -8.55 -23.53 14.47
CA GLN A 157 -7.53 -22.94 15.34
C GLN A 157 -7.33 -23.70 16.65
N SER A 158 -8.34 -24.42 17.14
CA SER A 158 -8.24 -25.24 18.36
C SER A 158 -7.53 -26.59 18.14
N VAL A 159 -7.48 -27.08 16.90
CA VAL A 159 -6.91 -28.39 16.58
C VAL A 159 -5.38 -28.33 16.55
N ASN A 160 -4.74 -29.10 17.44
CA ASN A 160 -3.28 -29.18 17.53
C ASN A 160 -2.78 -30.53 17.00
N ILE A 161 -2.08 -30.51 15.86
CA ILE A 161 -1.50 -31.69 15.22
C ILE A 161 0.04 -31.61 15.32
N PRO A 162 0.69 -32.47 16.13
CA PRO A 162 2.14 -32.45 16.32
C PRO A 162 2.91 -32.49 15.00
N GLY A 163 3.98 -31.70 14.90
CA GLY A 163 4.86 -31.66 13.73
C GLY A 163 4.35 -30.85 12.52
N THR A 164 3.11 -30.36 12.55
CA THR A 164 2.51 -29.62 11.42
C THR A 164 2.10 -28.19 11.74
N MET A 165 2.33 -27.75 12.99
CA MET A 165 1.89 -26.45 13.49
C MET A 165 2.78 -25.32 12.99
N MET A 166 2.17 -24.30 12.41
CA MET A 166 2.87 -23.12 11.91
C MET A 166 2.16 -21.84 12.36
N TYR A 167 2.94 -20.90 12.90
CA TYR A 167 2.44 -19.58 13.24
C TYR A 167 2.30 -18.72 11.97
N PHE A 168 1.13 -18.10 11.80
CA PHE A 168 0.83 -17.15 10.74
C PHE A 168 0.43 -15.81 11.35
N LYS A 169 1.06 -14.73 10.87
CA LYS A 169 0.82 -13.37 11.36
C LYS A 169 -0.61 -12.91 11.05
N ALA A 170 -1.16 -13.36 9.93
CA ALA A 170 -2.52 -13.04 9.49
C ALA A 170 -3.62 -13.47 10.46
N ILE A 171 -3.39 -14.53 11.24
CA ILE A 171 -4.36 -15.12 12.15
C ILE A 171 -3.95 -14.87 13.62
N ASP A 172 -2.71 -14.44 13.83
CA ASP A 172 -2.03 -14.39 15.14
C ASP A 172 -2.13 -15.70 15.94
N ALA A 173 -2.11 -16.84 15.22
CA ALA A 173 -2.24 -18.16 15.83
C ALA A 173 -1.37 -19.20 15.13
N ARG A 174 -1.11 -20.30 15.85
CA ARG A 174 -0.53 -21.51 15.27
C ARG A 174 -1.66 -22.38 14.74
N ILE A 175 -1.71 -22.60 13.43
CA ILE A 175 -2.61 -23.56 12.80
C ILE A 175 -1.80 -24.67 12.14
N SER A 176 -2.39 -25.87 12.03
CA SER A 176 -1.77 -26.96 11.28
C SER A 176 -1.77 -26.62 9.78
N VAL A 177 -0.61 -26.75 9.14
CA VAL A 177 -0.46 -26.59 7.68
C VAL A 177 -1.35 -27.55 6.91
N LEU A 178 -1.77 -28.68 7.50
CA LEU A 178 -2.67 -29.63 6.87
C LEU A 178 -4.03 -29.03 6.51
N PHE A 179 -4.52 -28.03 7.24
CA PHE A 179 -5.76 -27.33 6.89
C PHE A 179 -5.59 -26.40 5.68
N THR A 180 -4.37 -25.94 5.42
CA THR A 180 -4.07 -25.07 4.26
C THR A 180 -3.98 -25.85 2.96
N ILE A 181 -3.58 -27.14 2.99
CA ILE A 181 -3.35 -27.95 1.78
C ILE A 181 -4.62 -28.11 0.92
N PRO A 182 -5.79 -28.55 1.46
CA PRO A 182 -7.00 -28.68 0.66
C PRO A 182 -7.49 -27.34 0.11
N ILE A 183 -7.33 -26.27 0.90
CA ILE A 183 -7.73 -24.90 0.50
C ILE A 183 -6.89 -24.44 -0.67
N GLY A 184 -5.56 -24.53 -0.57
CA GLY A 184 -4.65 -24.17 -1.63
C GLY A 184 -4.89 -25.02 -2.88
N PHE A 185 -4.94 -26.34 -2.74
CA PHE A 185 -5.20 -27.26 -3.86
C PHE A 185 -6.50 -26.92 -4.61
N ALA A 186 -7.61 -26.73 -3.90
CA ALA A 186 -8.89 -26.35 -4.51
C ALA A 186 -8.81 -24.97 -5.20
N THR A 187 -8.13 -24.00 -4.56
CA THR A 187 -7.88 -22.66 -5.12
C THR A 187 -7.12 -22.74 -6.44
N GLY A 188 -6.04 -23.53 -6.49
CA GLY A 188 -5.22 -23.73 -7.68
C GLY A 188 -5.93 -24.51 -8.78
N MET A 189 -6.64 -25.59 -8.43
CA MET A 189 -7.43 -26.38 -9.39
C MET A 189 -8.47 -25.49 -10.09
N LEU A 190 -9.18 -24.65 -9.33
CA LEU A 190 -10.19 -23.75 -9.89
C LEU A 190 -9.57 -22.55 -10.63
N ALA A 191 -8.36 -22.12 -10.23
CA ALA A 191 -7.57 -21.20 -11.03
C ALA A 191 -7.24 -21.80 -12.41
N ALA A 192 -6.71 -23.02 -12.49
CA ALA A 192 -6.30 -23.62 -13.76
C ALA A 192 -7.47 -24.10 -14.64
N THR A 193 -8.66 -24.31 -14.06
CA THR A 193 -9.83 -24.80 -14.82
C THR A 193 -10.74 -23.68 -15.30
N ILE A 194 -10.96 -22.64 -14.51
CA ILE A 194 -11.89 -21.54 -14.84
C ILE A 194 -11.29 -20.14 -14.72
N ALA A 195 -10.03 -20.02 -14.26
CA ALA A 195 -9.34 -18.76 -13.93
C ALA A 195 -9.82 -18.03 -12.67
N VAL A 196 -10.55 -18.70 -11.75
CA VAL A 196 -11.28 -18.02 -10.65
C VAL A 196 -10.80 -18.44 -9.24
N GLY A 197 -9.51 -18.78 -9.07
CA GLY A 197 -9.00 -19.32 -7.79
C GLY A 197 -9.28 -18.44 -6.56
N GLY A 198 -9.01 -17.14 -6.63
CA GLY A 198 -9.12 -16.25 -5.46
C GLY A 198 -10.53 -16.01 -4.92
N PHE A 199 -11.57 -16.34 -5.68
CA PHE A 199 -12.96 -16.32 -5.17
C PHE A 199 -13.25 -17.45 -4.20
N ILE A 200 -12.37 -18.44 -4.11
CA ILE A 200 -12.45 -19.52 -3.14
C ILE A 200 -11.33 -19.38 -2.12
N GLY A 201 -10.12 -19.02 -2.57
CA GLY A 201 -8.99 -18.75 -1.68
C GLY A 201 -9.32 -17.72 -0.60
N VAL A 202 -9.89 -16.56 -0.98
CA VAL A 202 -10.23 -15.49 -0.03
C VAL A 202 -11.32 -15.92 0.97
N PRO A 203 -12.51 -16.40 0.54
CA PRO A 203 -13.53 -16.88 1.49
C PRO A 203 -13.05 -18.06 2.34
N ALA A 204 -12.25 -18.97 1.81
CA ALA A 204 -11.72 -20.09 2.59
C ALA A 204 -10.77 -19.59 3.69
N MET A 205 -9.87 -18.65 3.37
CA MET A 205 -9.01 -18.03 4.38
C MET A 205 -9.84 -17.30 5.46
N MET A 206 -10.88 -16.57 5.06
CA MET A 206 -11.75 -15.86 6.00
C MET A 206 -12.56 -16.81 6.89
N TYR A 207 -13.28 -17.75 6.29
CA TYR A 207 -14.29 -18.54 6.99
C TYR A 207 -13.77 -19.86 7.57
N ILE A 208 -12.65 -20.39 7.06
CA ILE A 208 -12.06 -21.65 7.55
C ILE A 208 -10.84 -21.37 8.41
N LEU A 209 -9.99 -20.40 8.05
CA LEU A 209 -8.77 -20.10 8.82
C LEU A 209 -8.95 -18.93 9.79
N GLY A 210 -9.98 -18.09 9.60
CA GLY A 210 -10.24 -16.92 10.44
C GLY A 210 -9.35 -15.73 10.11
N VAL A 211 -8.84 -15.65 8.88
CA VAL A 211 -8.01 -14.52 8.42
C VAL A 211 -8.92 -13.30 8.19
N PRO A 212 -8.58 -12.10 8.73
CA PRO A 212 -9.35 -10.89 8.47
C PRO A 212 -9.49 -10.61 6.96
N GLY A 213 -10.65 -10.15 6.50
CA GLY A 213 -10.95 -10.02 5.06
C GLY A 213 -9.95 -9.17 4.28
N LEU A 214 -9.48 -8.08 4.89
CA LEU A 214 -8.44 -7.22 4.32
C LEU A 214 -7.12 -7.98 4.08
N ILE A 215 -6.68 -8.75 5.08
CA ILE A 215 -5.44 -9.54 5.03
C ILE A 215 -5.61 -10.74 4.09
N ALA A 216 -6.77 -11.39 4.07
CA ALA A 216 -7.09 -12.50 3.17
C ALA A 216 -7.03 -12.05 1.70
N SER A 217 -7.67 -10.93 1.36
CA SER A 217 -7.63 -10.32 0.02
C SER A 217 -6.20 -9.97 -0.41
N ALA A 218 -5.40 -9.42 0.50
CA ALA A 218 -4.02 -9.05 0.22
C ALA A 218 -3.08 -10.27 0.09
N THR A 219 -3.26 -11.27 0.95
CA THR A 219 -2.49 -12.53 0.96
C THR A 219 -2.81 -13.39 -0.27
N GLU A 220 -4.04 -13.34 -0.78
CA GLU A 220 -4.43 -13.97 -2.04
C GLU A 220 -3.59 -13.46 -3.23
N LEU A 221 -3.08 -12.23 -3.21
CA LEU A 221 -2.19 -11.74 -4.28
C LEU A 221 -0.86 -12.52 -4.33
N VAL A 222 -0.38 -13.01 -3.19
CA VAL A 222 0.81 -13.88 -3.14
C VAL A 222 0.48 -15.25 -3.72
N ILE A 223 -0.67 -15.83 -3.35
CA ILE A 223 -1.14 -17.12 -3.88
C ILE A 223 -1.31 -17.02 -5.40
N ALA A 224 -1.99 -15.96 -5.87
CA ALA A 224 -2.21 -15.61 -7.26
C ALA A 224 -0.91 -15.43 -8.06
N PHE A 225 0.13 -14.87 -7.45
CA PHE A 225 1.44 -14.75 -8.06
C PHE A 225 2.09 -16.12 -8.27
N VAL A 226 2.12 -16.96 -7.22
CA VAL A 226 2.72 -18.30 -7.27
C VAL A 226 1.99 -19.17 -8.31
N MET A 227 0.68 -19.35 -8.13
CA MET A 227 -0.13 -20.21 -9.01
C MET A 227 -0.25 -19.65 -10.44
N GLY A 228 -0.22 -18.32 -10.58
CA GLY A 228 -0.24 -17.66 -11.89
C GLY A 228 1.06 -17.90 -12.65
N MET A 229 2.20 -17.84 -11.98
CA MET A 229 3.51 -18.11 -12.60
C MET A 229 3.60 -19.56 -13.08
N GLY A 230 3.35 -20.53 -12.20
CA GLY A 230 3.44 -21.95 -12.56
C GLY A 230 2.38 -22.38 -13.58
N GLY A 231 1.15 -21.89 -13.44
CA GLY A 231 0.09 -22.10 -14.44
C GLY A 231 0.43 -21.52 -15.82
N THR A 232 1.01 -20.32 -15.86
CA THR A 232 1.47 -19.72 -17.13
C THR A 232 2.52 -20.59 -17.79
N ILE A 233 3.50 -21.08 -17.04
CA ILE A 233 4.55 -21.96 -17.56
C ILE A 233 3.95 -23.28 -18.08
N LYS A 234 3.08 -23.94 -17.31
CA LYS A 234 2.42 -25.19 -17.71
C LYS A 234 1.61 -25.03 -18.99
N PHE A 235 0.75 -24.01 -19.07
CA PHE A 235 -0.07 -23.78 -20.27
C PHE A 235 0.75 -23.27 -21.47
N ALA A 236 1.83 -22.51 -21.23
CA ALA A 236 2.73 -22.07 -22.30
C ALA A 236 3.45 -23.26 -22.92
N TRP A 237 3.93 -24.22 -22.12
CA TRP A 237 4.52 -25.46 -22.63
C TRP A 237 3.54 -26.29 -23.46
N ALA A 238 2.26 -26.27 -23.10
CA ALA A 238 1.21 -26.95 -23.86
C ALA A 238 0.71 -26.12 -25.08
N GLY A 239 1.24 -24.91 -25.30
CA GLY A 239 0.91 -24.06 -26.44
C GLY A 239 -0.41 -23.28 -26.32
N TYR A 240 -1.04 -23.24 -25.14
CA TYR A 240 -2.37 -22.62 -24.95
C TYR A 240 -2.35 -21.12 -24.62
N VAL A 241 -1.19 -20.54 -24.30
CA VAL A 241 -1.08 -19.12 -23.92
C VAL A 241 -1.00 -18.23 -25.16
N ASP A 242 -2.02 -17.39 -25.38
CA ASP A 242 -1.93 -16.28 -26.34
C ASP A 242 -1.31 -15.06 -25.67
N ILE A 243 -0.01 -14.86 -25.88
CA ILE A 243 0.71 -13.73 -25.27
C ILE A 243 0.18 -12.38 -25.75
N ARG A 244 -0.35 -12.29 -26.98
CA ARG A 244 -0.86 -11.03 -27.54
C ARG A 244 -2.11 -10.60 -26.77
N LEU A 245 -3.04 -11.54 -26.58
CA LEU A 245 -4.25 -11.36 -25.77
C LEU A 245 -3.91 -11.01 -24.32
N ALA A 246 -2.98 -11.76 -23.71
CA ALA A 246 -2.55 -11.54 -22.34
C ALA A 246 -1.96 -10.12 -22.15
N MET A 247 -1.13 -9.64 -23.08
CA MET A 247 -0.51 -8.31 -22.98
C MET A 247 -1.51 -7.17 -23.18
N ILE A 248 -2.46 -7.29 -24.10
CA ILE A 248 -3.52 -6.27 -24.30
C ILE A 248 -4.39 -6.15 -23.05
N ILE A 249 -4.80 -7.29 -22.50
CA ILE A 249 -5.61 -7.33 -21.26
C ILE A 249 -4.79 -6.79 -20.09
N LEU A 250 -3.51 -7.17 -19.97
CA LEU A 250 -2.58 -6.67 -18.96
C LEU A 250 -2.49 -5.14 -19.03
N ALA A 251 -2.29 -4.57 -20.22
CA ALA A 251 -2.19 -3.14 -20.41
C ALA A 251 -3.43 -2.40 -19.91
N GLY A 252 -4.63 -2.77 -20.35
CA GLY A 252 -5.87 -2.11 -19.92
C GLY A 252 -6.12 -2.26 -18.42
N SER A 253 -5.96 -3.47 -17.91
CA SER A 253 -6.25 -3.76 -16.51
C SER A 253 -5.29 -3.14 -15.50
N LEU A 254 -4.03 -2.84 -15.83
CA LEU A 254 -3.11 -2.16 -14.92
C LEU A 254 -3.62 -0.75 -14.58
N PHE A 255 -4.18 -0.03 -15.55
CA PHE A 255 -4.87 1.24 -15.31
C PHE A 255 -6.13 1.03 -14.46
N GLY A 256 -6.94 0.03 -14.81
CA GLY A 256 -8.16 -0.29 -14.07
C GLY A 256 -7.91 -0.60 -12.60
N VAL A 257 -6.91 -1.43 -12.29
CA VAL A 257 -6.58 -1.85 -10.90
C VAL A 257 -6.28 -0.65 -10.01
N GLN A 258 -5.60 0.37 -10.53
CA GLN A 258 -5.29 1.58 -9.74
C GLN A 258 -6.56 2.36 -9.37
N LEU A 259 -7.45 2.57 -10.35
CA LEU A 259 -8.74 3.23 -10.11
C LEU A 259 -9.63 2.44 -9.17
N GLY A 260 -9.68 1.11 -9.34
CA GLY A 260 -10.43 0.21 -8.47
C GLY A 260 -9.94 0.26 -7.01
N ALA A 261 -8.62 0.27 -6.80
CA ALA A 261 -8.03 0.34 -5.47
C ALA A 261 -8.36 1.67 -4.76
N ILE A 262 -8.28 2.80 -5.47
CA ILE A 262 -8.71 4.12 -4.95
C ILE A 262 -10.22 4.09 -4.63
N GLY A 263 -11.03 3.41 -5.44
CA GLY A 263 -12.45 3.21 -5.18
C GLY A 263 -12.74 2.64 -3.78
N THR A 264 -11.94 1.68 -3.32
CA THR A 264 -12.18 1.01 -2.03
C THR A 264 -11.94 1.89 -0.81
N THR A 265 -11.14 2.96 -0.91
CA THR A 265 -10.83 3.82 0.24
C THR A 265 -11.97 4.78 0.59
N TYR A 266 -12.88 5.03 -0.35
CA TYR A 266 -14.00 5.98 -0.18
C TYR A 266 -15.37 5.30 -0.09
N VAL A 267 -15.43 3.97 -0.14
CA VAL A 267 -16.68 3.21 -0.27
C VAL A 267 -16.84 2.22 0.88
N LYS A 268 -18.06 2.16 1.44
CA LYS A 268 -18.38 1.28 2.56
C LYS A 268 -18.20 -0.20 2.20
N PRO A 269 -17.71 -1.06 3.12
CA PRO A 269 -17.44 -2.48 2.85
C PRO A 269 -18.63 -3.26 2.27
N TYR A 270 -19.86 -3.01 2.76
CA TYR A 270 -21.04 -3.70 2.23
C TYR A 270 -21.33 -3.34 0.76
N THR A 271 -21.01 -2.11 0.32
CA THR A 271 -21.23 -1.68 -1.07
C THR A 271 -20.29 -2.43 -2.01
N VAL A 272 -19.05 -2.71 -1.57
CA VAL A 272 -18.10 -3.55 -2.31
C VAL A 272 -18.68 -4.96 -2.50
N LYS A 273 -19.24 -5.56 -1.45
CA LYS A 273 -19.88 -6.89 -1.52
C LYS A 273 -21.13 -6.91 -2.41
N ILE A 274 -21.95 -5.85 -2.42
CA ILE A 274 -23.10 -5.73 -3.35
C ILE A 274 -22.62 -5.70 -4.80
N VAL A 275 -21.64 -4.84 -5.12
CA VAL A 275 -21.09 -4.74 -6.49
C VAL A 275 -20.54 -6.09 -6.95
N MET A 276 -19.76 -6.75 -6.10
CA MET A 276 -19.23 -8.09 -6.36
C MET A 276 -20.35 -9.10 -6.64
N GLY A 277 -21.32 -9.21 -5.74
CA GLY A 277 -22.44 -10.15 -5.86
C GLY A 277 -23.24 -9.92 -7.15
N VAL A 278 -23.57 -8.67 -7.48
CA VAL A 278 -24.34 -8.34 -8.69
C VAL A 278 -23.58 -8.72 -9.96
N ILE A 279 -22.30 -8.36 -10.08
CA ILE A 279 -21.49 -8.71 -11.27
C ILE A 279 -21.37 -10.23 -11.39
N MET A 280 -21.18 -10.94 -10.28
CA MET A 280 -21.11 -12.41 -10.28
C MET A 280 -22.42 -13.05 -10.73
N MET A 281 -23.57 -12.58 -10.25
CA MET A 281 -24.88 -13.12 -10.65
C MET A 281 -25.19 -12.85 -12.12
N LEU A 282 -24.79 -11.69 -12.64
CA LEU A 282 -24.95 -11.38 -14.07
C LEU A 282 -23.97 -12.18 -14.94
N ALA A 283 -22.74 -12.41 -14.49
CA ALA A 283 -21.78 -13.30 -15.17
C ALA A 283 -22.28 -14.76 -15.18
N LEU A 284 -22.89 -15.22 -14.09
CA LEU A 284 -23.58 -16.51 -14.02
C LEU A 284 -24.71 -16.58 -15.05
N LEU A 285 -25.57 -15.57 -15.11
CA LEU A 285 -26.67 -15.53 -16.09
C LEU A 285 -26.14 -15.55 -17.52
N SER A 286 -25.11 -14.76 -17.81
CA SER A 286 -24.41 -14.76 -19.10
C SER A 286 -23.94 -16.17 -19.49
N ARG A 287 -23.30 -16.91 -18.57
CA ARG A 287 -22.86 -18.29 -18.85
C ARG A 287 -24.04 -19.26 -19.00
N GLY A 288 -25.08 -19.13 -18.18
CA GLY A 288 -26.29 -19.95 -18.29
C GLY A 288 -26.96 -19.88 -19.66
N ILE A 289 -27.01 -18.69 -20.26
CA ILE A 289 -27.63 -18.47 -21.58
C ILE A 289 -26.91 -19.24 -22.70
N VAL A 290 -25.59 -19.40 -22.64
CA VAL A 290 -24.79 -20.01 -23.72
C VAL A 290 -24.60 -21.53 -23.56
N VAL A 291 -24.91 -22.12 -22.39
CA VAL A 291 -24.80 -23.57 -22.15
C VAL A 291 -25.57 -24.42 -23.18
N PRO A 292 -26.81 -24.09 -23.59
CA PRO A 292 -27.53 -24.84 -24.61
C PRO A 292 -26.78 -24.91 -25.95
N VAL A 293 -26.02 -23.87 -26.32
CA VAL A 293 -25.21 -23.86 -27.54
C VAL A 293 -24.16 -24.95 -27.49
N TYR A 294 -23.41 -25.07 -26.38
CA TYR A 294 -22.39 -26.11 -26.24
C TYR A 294 -22.98 -27.52 -26.14
N LEU A 295 -24.15 -27.68 -25.50
CA LEU A 295 -24.85 -28.97 -25.47
C LEU A 295 -25.31 -29.41 -26.87
N SER A 296 -25.75 -28.45 -27.69
CA SER A 296 -26.11 -28.68 -29.09
C SER A 296 -24.89 -29.08 -29.93
N GLU A 297 -23.76 -28.37 -29.76
CA GLU A 297 -22.50 -28.70 -30.45
C GLU A 297 -21.97 -30.10 -30.10
N LEU A 298 -22.24 -30.59 -28.88
CA LEU A 298 -21.87 -31.93 -28.42
C LEU A 298 -22.91 -33.01 -28.75
N GLY A 299 -24.00 -32.66 -29.43
CA GLY A 299 -25.08 -33.58 -29.77
C GLY A 299 -25.87 -34.11 -28.57
N GLN A 300 -25.82 -33.43 -27.42
CA GLN A 300 -26.56 -33.82 -26.20
C GLN A 300 -28.02 -33.35 -26.22
N ILE A 301 -28.33 -32.34 -27.04
CA ILE A 301 -29.69 -31.86 -27.31
C ILE A 301 -29.92 -31.77 -28.81
N GLN A 302 -31.17 -31.51 -29.23
CA GLN A 302 -31.48 -31.28 -30.64
C GLN A 302 -30.64 -30.10 -31.20
N PRO A 303 -30.09 -30.23 -32.42
CA PRO A 303 -29.31 -29.17 -33.04
C PRO A 303 -30.08 -27.85 -33.09
N LEU A 304 -29.52 -26.83 -32.45
CA LEU A 304 -30.06 -25.47 -32.53
C LEU A 304 -29.83 -24.91 -33.92
N ALA A 305 -30.82 -24.17 -34.44
CA ALA A 305 -30.63 -23.38 -35.65
C ALA A 305 -29.47 -22.38 -35.44
N ALA A 306 -28.67 -22.15 -36.49
CA ALA A 306 -27.49 -21.27 -36.41
C ALA A 306 -27.85 -19.86 -35.91
N GLU A 307 -29.00 -19.34 -36.32
CA GLU A 307 -29.55 -18.05 -35.88
C GLU A 307 -29.82 -18.04 -34.36
N THR A 308 -30.45 -19.10 -33.83
CA THR A 308 -30.72 -19.25 -32.40
C THR A 308 -29.43 -19.34 -31.59
N ALA A 309 -28.45 -20.10 -32.07
CA ALA A 309 -27.14 -20.23 -31.42
C ALA A 309 -26.39 -18.88 -31.39
N SER A 310 -26.40 -18.14 -32.50
CA SER A 310 -25.82 -16.79 -32.57
C SER A 310 -26.52 -15.83 -31.60
N LEU A 311 -27.86 -15.83 -31.59
CA LEU A 311 -28.65 -14.96 -30.72
C LEU A 311 -28.39 -15.22 -29.24
N LEU A 312 -28.27 -16.48 -28.83
CA LEU A 312 -27.89 -16.84 -27.45
C LEU A 312 -26.46 -16.37 -27.11
N GLY A 313 -25.52 -16.49 -28.05
CA GLY A 313 -24.16 -15.97 -27.89
C GLY A 313 -24.11 -14.45 -27.71
N ASP A 314 -24.82 -13.72 -28.57
CA ASP A 314 -24.91 -12.25 -28.53
C ASP A 314 -25.60 -11.77 -27.25
N LEU A 315 -26.70 -12.41 -26.87
CA LEU A 315 -27.41 -12.11 -25.62
C LEU A 315 -26.51 -12.38 -24.40
N SER A 316 -25.79 -13.51 -24.38
CA SER A 316 -24.82 -13.82 -23.33
C SER A 316 -23.75 -12.73 -23.22
N PHE A 317 -23.25 -12.22 -24.35
CA PHE A 317 -22.24 -11.17 -24.37
C PHE A 317 -22.81 -9.82 -23.93
N ALA A 318 -24.01 -9.47 -24.37
CA ALA A 318 -24.70 -8.25 -23.96
C ALA A 318 -24.94 -8.22 -22.44
N VAL A 319 -25.37 -9.34 -21.83
CA VAL A 319 -25.53 -9.46 -20.37
C VAL A 319 -24.20 -9.25 -19.65
N LEU A 320 -23.10 -9.77 -20.19
CA LEU A 320 -21.77 -9.61 -19.61
C LEU A 320 -21.26 -8.16 -19.69
N LEU A 321 -21.44 -7.50 -20.84
CA LEU A 321 -21.09 -6.10 -21.02
C LEU A 321 -21.94 -5.20 -20.12
N PHE A 322 -23.22 -5.51 -19.97
CA PHE A 322 -24.11 -4.84 -19.02
C PHE A 322 -23.61 -5.01 -17.58
N ALA A 323 -23.20 -6.21 -17.18
CA ALA A 323 -22.63 -6.46 -15.86
C ALA A 323 -21.38 -5.61 -15.59
N LEU A 324 -20.48 -5.53 -16.56
CA LEU A 324 -19.26 -4.72 -16.50
C LEU A 324 -19.59 -3.22 -16.40
N ALA A 325 -20.50 -2.73 -17.25
CA ALA A 325 -20.92 -1.33 -17.26
C ALA A 325 -21.64 -0.94 -15.96
N ALA A 326 -22.54 -1.79 -15.46
CA ALA A 326 -23.22 -1.60 -14.19
C ALA A 326 -22.21 -1.57 -13.03
N GLY A 327 -21.28 -2.52 -12.99
CA GLY A 327 -20.19 -2.57 -12.01
C GLY A 327 -19.35 -1.29 -12.01
N ALA A 328 -18.86 -0.88 -13.17
CA ALA A 328 -18.08 0.36 -13.31
C ALA A 328 -18.89 1.59 -12.87
N THR A 329 -20.17 1.68 -13.27
CA THR A 329 -21.04 2.80 -12.90
C THR A 329 -21.26 2.89 -11.39
N ILE A 330 -21.49 1.76 -10.72
CA ILE A 330 -21.67 1.74 -9.27
C ILE A 330 -20.37 2.18 -8.57
N VAL A 331 -19.22 1.67 -9.01
CA VAL A 331 -17.91 2.06 -8.45
C VAL A 331 -17.66 3.56 -8.62
N PHE A 332 -17.86 4.11 -9.82
CA PHE A 332 -17.68 5.55 -10.07
C PHE A 332 -18.65 6.41 -9.24
N ARG A 333 -19.93 6.04 -9.17
CA ARG A 333 -20.92 6.77 -8.35
C ARG A 333 -20.57 6.72 -6.87
N ALA A 334 -20.17 5.56 -6.37
CA ALA A 334 -19.78 5.38 -4.98
C ALA A 334 -18.52 6.19 -4.64
N LEU A 335 -17.54 6.26 -5.54
CA LEU A 335 -16.33 7.08 -5.39
C LEU A 335 -16.67 8.58 -5.39
N ILE A 336 -17.47 9.07 -6.34
CA ILE A 336 -17.87 10.50 -6.38
C ILE A 336 -18.62 10.88 -5.11
N LYS A 337 -19.58 10.04 -4.69
CA LYS A 337 -20.35 10.25 -3.46
C LYS A 337 -19.46 10.20 -2.22
N GLY A 338 -18.59 9.20 -2.09
CA GLY A 338 -17.67 9.06 -0.96
C GLY A 338 -16.69 10.23 -0.85
N MET A 339 -16.13 10.72 -1.96
CA MET A 339 -15.30 11.92 -1.97
C MET A 339 -16.08 13.20 -1.60
N SER A 340 -17.36 13.27 -1.95
CA SER A 340 -18.23 14.38 -1.57
C SER A 340 -18.58 14.33 -0.08
N GLU A 341 -18.93 13.15 0.44
CA GLU A 341 -19.23 12.93 1.87
C GLU A 341 -18.00 13.15 2.73
N HIS A 342 -16.83 12.71 2.30
CA HIS A 342 -15.57 12.96 3.00
C HIS A 342 -15.25 14.47 3.02
N ARG A 343 -15.44 15.18 1.90
CA ARG A 343 -15.34 16.66 1.86
C ARG A 343 -16.38 17.35 2.75
N ALA A 344 -17.60 16.84 2.79
CA ALA A 344 -18.68 17.39 3.61
C ALA A 344 -18.46 17.10 5.10
N LYS A 345 -17.91 15.93 5.48
CA LYS A 345 -17.48 15.61 6.84
C LYS A 345 -16.34 16.51 7.29
N LEU A 346 -15.32 16.70 6.45
CA LEU A 346 -14.27 17.68 6.71
C LEU A 346 -14.85 19.09 6.88
N ALA A 347 -15.90 19.45 6.14
CA ALA A 347 -16.57 20.74 6.30
C ALA A 347 -17.48 20.82 7.56
N ALA A 348 -18.04 19.70 8.02
CA ALA A 348 -18.94 19.61 9.18
C ALA A 348 -18.20 19.44 10.51
N GLU A 349 -17.08 18.71 10.53
CA GLU A 349 -16.15 18.63 11.67
C GLU A 349 -15.56 20.01 12.00
N ASN A 350 -15.50 20.91 11.02
CA ASN A 350 -15.14 22.31 11.22
C ASN A 350 -16.29 23.18 11.81
N ALA A 351 -17.49 22.63 12.08
CA ALA A 351 -18.70 23.41 12.36
C ALA A 351 -19.41 23.14 13.71
N GLU A 352 -19.04 22.12 14.52
CA GLU A 352 -19.66 21.88 15.84
C GLU A 352 -18.79 22.34 17.02
N PRO A 353 -19.29 23.21 17.93
CA PRO A 353 -18.55 23.67 19.10
C PRO A 353 -18.88 22.86 20.37
N GLY A 354 -17.86 22.27 21.02
CA GLY A 354 -18.01 21.59 22.31
C GLY A 354 -16.71 21.07 22.96
N THR A 355 -16.04 21.96 23.72
CA THR A 355 -15.11 21.70 24.84
C THR A 355 -13.94 20.71 24.67
N PHE A 356 -12.88 21.13 23.99
CA PHE A 356 -11.47 21.08 24.46
C PHE A 356 -10.72 22.17 23.69
N SER A 357 -9.72 22.81 24.31
CA SER A 357 -9.05 24.01 23.79
C SER A 357 -8.43 23.79 22.41
N THR A 358 -9.14 24.16 21.34
CA THR A 358 -8.64 24.24 19.95
C THR A 358 -8.61 25.70 19.50
N ALA A 359 -7.63 26.44 19.98
CA ALA A 359 -7.19 27.65 19.30
C ALA A 359 -6.22 27.23 18.18
N ALA A 360 -6.76 26.98 16.98
CA ALA A 360 -5.97 27.07 15.76
C ALA A 360 -6.90 27.53 14.63
N GLU A 361 -6.68 28.77 14.20
CA GLU A 361 -7.25 29.37 12.99
C GLU A 361 -6.97 28.54 11.74
N PRO A 362 -7.68 28.79 10.61
CA PRO A 362 -7.58 27.99 9.39
C PRO A 362 -6.13 27.77 8.94
N ARG A 363 -5.78 26.49 8.71
CA ARG A 363 -4.42 25.98 8.38
C ARG A 363 -3.71 26.79 7.30
N GLN A 364 -2.87 27.73 7.75
CA GLN A 364 -1.72 28.20 6.99
C GLN A 364 -0.63 27.13 7.18
N LEU A 365 -0.20 26.47 6.09
CA LEU A 365 1.04 25.67 6.08
C LEU A 365 2.13 26.48 6.79
N SER A 366 2.93 25.84 7.66
CA SER A 366 3.96 26.55 8.43
C SER A 366 4.80 27.40 7.46
N PRO A 367 4.80 28.74 7.57
CA PRO A 367 5.69 29.53 6.76
C PRO A 367 7.10 29.21 7.22
N VAL A 368 7.87 28.72 6.25
CA VAL A 368 9.25 28.27 6.34
C VAL A 368 10.02 28.99 7.45
N GLY A 369 10.48 28.23 8.46
CA GLY A 369 11.39 28.71 9.49
C GLY A 369 10.79 29.41 10.72
N ARG A 370 9.50 29.26 11.05
CA ARG A 370 8.91 29.81 12.31
C ARG A 370 9.57 29.25 13.59
N MET A 371 9.60 27.93 13.72
CA MET A 371 10.19 27.21 14.87
C MET A 371 9.66 27.72 16.24
N GLU A 372 8.34 27.88 16.36
CA GLU A 372 7.67 28.34 17.60
C GLU A 372 7.07 27.18 18.40
N ARG A 373 6.66 26.11 17.71
CA ARG A 373 6.07 24.91 18.31
C ARG A 373 6.88 23.67 17.91
N ILE A 374 7.64 23.13 18.86
CA ILE A 374 8.55 22.00 18.63
C ILE A 374 8.00 20.76 19.33
N MET A 375 7.73 19.69 18.59
CA MET A 375 7.33 18.41 19.15
C MET A 375 8.52 17.45 19.22
N LEU A 376 8.91 17.06 20.42
CA LEU A 376 9.91 16.04 20.68
C LEU A 376 9.24 14.68 20.81
N VAL A 377 9.58 13.75 19.92
CA VAL A 377 9.12 12.35 20.00
C VAL A 377 10.15 11.54 20.79
N SER A 378 9.71 10.93 21.89
CA SER A 378 10.54 10.07 22.73
C SER A 378 9.82 8.76 23.02
N ASP A 379 10.51 7.64 22.82
CA ASP A 379 10.10 6.30 23.27
C ASP A 379 10.84 5.89 24.56
N GLY A 380 11.59 6.81 25.16
CA GLY A 380 12.45 6.57 26.31
C GLY A 380 13.67 5.69 26.03
N SER A 381 13.96 5.39 24.77
CA SER A 381 15.17 4.65 24.38
C SER A 381 16.42 5.52 24.48
N GLU A 382 17.59 4.87 24.54
CA GLU A 382 18.89 5.53 24.48
C GLU A 382 19.12 6.32 23.17
N TYR A 383 18.37 6.01 22.10
CA TYR A 383 18.45 6.73 20.83
C TYR A 383 17.70 8.06 20.85
N ALA A 384 16.77 8.25 21.80
CA ALA A 384 16.02 9.50 21.98
C ALA A 384 16.74 10.49 22.91
N GLU A 385 17.73 10.07 23.70
CA GLU A 385 18.38 10.91 24.73
C GLU A 385 19.04 12.17 24.15
N SER A 386 19.79 12.02 23.05
CA SER A 386 20.36 13.17 22.35
C SER A 386 19.28 14.02 21.70
N ALA A 387 18.20 13.42 21.17
CA ALA A 387 17.07 14.17 20.63
C ALA A 387 16.38 15.05 21.69
N VAL A 388 16.23 14.54 22.92
CA VAL A 388 15.71 15.30 24.07
C VAL A 388 16.58 16.52 24.34
N THR A 389 17.89 16.30 24.49
CA THR A 389 18.86 17.37 24.79
C THR A 389 18.85 18.46 23.72
N GLU A 390 18.86 18.04 22.46
CA GLU A 390 18.91 18.97 21.32
C GLU A 390 17.57 19.69 21.09
N ALA A 391 16.43 19.03 21.35
CA ALA A 391 15.12 19.68 21.30
C ALA A 391 14.98 20.78 22.35
N ILE A 392 15.41 20.52 23.59
CA ILE A 392 15.41 21.52 24.68
C ILE A 392 16.34 22.68 24.31
N ARG A 393 17.55 22.39 23.82
CA ARG A 393 18.50 23.43 23.40
C ARG A 393 17.93 24.30 22.28
N LEU A 394 17.31 23.68 21.28
CA LEU A 394 16.70 24.37 20.16
C LEU A 394 15.52 25.24 20.63
N ALA A 395 14.63 24.68 21.45
CA ALA A 395 13.50 25.40 22.01
C ALA A 395 13.95 26.61 22.85
N LYS A 396 14.98 26.46 23.67
CA LYS A 396 15.58 27.56 24.44
C LYS A 396 16.12 28.67 23.54
N ARG A 397 16.88 28.31 22.49
CA ARG A 397 17.47 29.28 21.54
C ARG A 397 16.40 29.99 20.71
N CYS A 398 15.34 29.29 20.34
CA CYS A 398 14.26 29.83 19.53
C CYS A 398 13.14 30.48 20.34
N GLN A 399 13.18 30.41 21.68
CA GLN A 399 12.06 30.76 22.57
C GLN A 399 10.76 30.04 22.19
N ALA A 400 10.88 28.77 21.80
CA ALA A 400 9.79 27.93 21.34
C ALA A 400 9.13 27.18 22.50
N ASN A 401 7.85 26.84 22.34
CA ASN A 401 7.16 25.90 23.22
C ASN A 401 7.54 24.47 22.83
N LEU A 402 7.98 23.68 23.82
CA LEU A 402 8.30 22.27 23.64
C LEU A 402 7.08 21.41 23.96
N TYR A 403 6.83 20.41 23.12
CA TYR A 403 5.79 19.41 23.30
C TYR A 403 6.45 18.04 23.35
N ALA A 404 6.52 17.41 24.52
CA ALA A 404 7.05 16.07 24.70
C ALA A 404 5.97 15.04 24.38
N PHE A 405 6.21 14.18 23.40
CA PHE A 405 5.24 13.26 22.84
C PHE A 405 5.74 11.81 22.86
N SER A 406 4.86 10.90 23.29
CA SER A 406 5.05 9.46 23.14
C SER A 406 3.77 8.80 22.64
N VAL A 407 3.92 7.73 21.86
CA VAL A 407 2.80 6.92 21.40
C VAL A 407 2.73 5.66 22.24
N LEU A 408 1.60 5.48 22.93
CA LEU A 408 1.27 4.24 23.60
C LEU A 408 0.69 3.27 22.59
N ALA A 409 1.39 2.17 22.34
CA ALA A 409 0.83 1.07 21.58
C ALA A 409 -0.43 0.57 22.29
N THR A 410 -1.55 0.51 21.58
CA THR A 410 -2.76 -0.18 22.05
C THR A 410 -2.60 -1.67 21.75
N PRO A 411 -2.32 -2.54 22.74
CA PRO A 411 -2.31 -3.97 22.48
C PRO A 411 -3.75 -4.49 22.31
N ASP A 412 -3.91 -5.58 21.55
CA ASP A 412 -5.15 -6.34 21.49
C ASP A 412 -5.35 -7.05 22.84
N PHE A 413 -6.20 -6.49 23.71
CA PHE A 413 -6.41 -6.99 25.07
C PHE A 413 -7.44 -8.12 25.13
N GLU A 414 -7.01 -9.35 25.47
CA GLU A 414 -7.91 -10.37 26.04
C GLU A 414 -7.36 -11.12 27.27
N SER A 415 -6.13 -10.84 27.74
CA SER A 415 -5.57 -11.51 28.94
C SER A 415 -5.31 -10.57 30.13
N PRO A 416 -5.58 -11.00 31.38
CA PRO A 416 -5.24 -10.23 32.59
C PRO A 416 -3.74 -9.91 32.74
N LEU A 417 -2.87 -10.74 32.13
CA LEU A 417 -1.42 -10.47 32.10
C LEU A 417 -1.08 -9.27 31.21
N GLY A 418 -1.77 -9.14 30.07
CA GLY A 418 -1.61 -8.02 29.13
C GLY A 418 -2.05 -6.68 29.68
N GLN A 419 -3.10 -6.67 30.53
CA GLN A 419 -3.55 -5.46 31.23
C GLN A 419 -2.48 -4.92 32.20
N ASN A 420 -1.86 -5.81 33.00
CA ASN A 420 -0.79 -5.40 33.93
C ASN A 420 0.48 -4.93 33.20
N LEU A 421 0.84 -5.58 32.08
CA LEU A 421 1.97 -5.16 31.24
C LEU A 421 1.72 -3.77 30.61
N HIS A 422 0.51 -3.52 30.11
CA HIS A 422 0.18 -2.22 29.54
C HIS A 422 0.18 -1.08 30.57
N GLU A 423 -0.32 -1.32 31.78
CA GLU A 423 -0.25 -0.33 32.86
C GLU A 423 1.21 -0.03 33.27
N LEU A 424 2.09 -1.03 33.24
CA LEU A 424 3.53 -0.85 33.47
C LEU A 424 4.20 -0.05 32.34
N ASP A 425 3.90 -0.37 31.09
CA ASP A 425 4.44 0.32 29.91
C ASP A 425 3.98 1.78 29.85
N LYS A 426 2.68 2.01 30.11
CA LYS A 426 2.11 3.35 30.22
C LYS A 426 2.77 4.16 31.32
N LYS A 427 2.98 3.56 32.50
CA LYS A 427 3.66 4.23 33.61
C LYS A 427 5.10 4.59 33.27
N ALA A 428 5.87 3.65 32.71
CA ALA A 428 7.26 3.89 32.32
C ALA A 428 7.38 5.01 31.26
N MET A 429 6.45 5.05 30.31
CA MET A 429 6.37 6.09 29.29
C MET A 429 6.02 7.46 29.90
N VAL A 430 5.03 7.54 30.78
CA VAL A 430 4.67 8.78 31.49
C VAL A 430 5.84 9.26 32.35
N ASP A 431 6.54 8.36 33.05
CA ASP A 431 7.73 8.68 33.84
C ASP A 431 8.86 9.23 32.94
N ASN A 432 9.01 8.74 31.71
CA ASN A 432 9.96 9.29 30.74
C ASN A 432 9.58 10.73 30.35
N LEU A 433 8.32 10.98 29.98
CA LEU A 433 7.86 12.32 29.58
C LEU A 433 7.96 13.33 30.73
N LEU A 434 7.69 12.91 31.97
CA LEU A 434 7.89 13.75 33.16
C LEU A 434 9.36 14.12 33.37
N LYS A 435 10.30 13.18 33.10
CA LYS A 435 11.75 13.48 33.13
C LYS A 435 12.12 14.50 32.06
N VAL A 436 11.63 14.34 30.83
CA VAL A 436 11.86 15.29 29.73
C VAL A 436 11.34 16.68 30.09
N ARG A 437 10.12 16.76 30.64
CA ARG A 437 9.54 18.01 31.13
C ARG A 437 10.40 18.66 32.22
N ALA A 438 10.84 17.90 33.21
CA ALA A 438 11.70 18.41 34.28
C ALA A 438 13.04 18.93 33.74
N GLN A 439 13.64 18.25 32.76
CA GLN A 439 14.87 18.72 32.09
C GLN A 439 14.64 20.02 31.33
N ALA A 440 13.51 20.15 30.62
CA ALA A 440 13.15 21.35 29.89
C ALA A 440 12.90 22.54 30.84
N GLU A 441 12.12 22.33 31.90
CA GLU A 441 11.81 23.36 32.91
C GLU A 441 13.07 23.83 33.65
N ALA A 442 14.02 22.93 33.94
CA ALA A 442 15.32 23.29 34.52
C ALA A 442 16.17 24.19 33.62
N GLU A 443 16.00 24.07 32.30
CA GLU A 443 16.64 24.93 31.29
C GLU A 443 15.84 26.19 30.97
N GLY A 444 14.68 26.40 31.62
CA GLY A 444 13.80 27.55 31.42
C GLY A 444 12.89 27.45 30.19
N VAL A 445 12.62 26.23 29.70
CA VAL A 445 11.79 25.96 28.52
C VAL A 445 10.42 25.43 28.96
N SER A 446 9.34 26.02 28.46
CA SER A 446 7.99 25.49 28.64
C SER A 446 7.85 24.13 27.94
N CYS A 447 7.37 23.12 28.66
CA CYS A 447 7.20 21.78 28.12
C CYS A 447 5.82 21.21 28.45
N GLU A 448 5.00 21.05 27.41
CA GLU A 448 3.70 20.36 27.48
C GLU A 448 3.88 18.88 27.18
N ILE A 449 3.11 18.02 27.85
CA ILE A 449 3.14 16.57 27.63
C ILE A 449 1.93 16.19 26.79
N LEU A 450 2.18 15.49 25.69
CA LEU A 450 1.19 14.94 24.79
C LEU A 450 1.32 13.42 24.77
N LEU A 451 0.20 12.72 24.72
CA LEU A 451 0.14 11.26 24.68
C LEU A 451 -0.76 10.81 23.54
N GLY A 452 -0.20 9.99 22.67
CA GLY A 452 -0.93 9.40 21.56
C GLY A 452 -1.29 7.95 21.80
N HIS A 453 -2.36 7.48 21.17
CA HIS A 453 -2.87 6.12 21.31
C HIS A 453 -3.13 5.49 19.94
N GLY A 454 -2.27 4.55 19.54
CA GLY A 454 -2.40 3.95 18.22
C GLY A 454 -1.59 2.67 18.05
N SER A 455 -1.89 1.93 16.99
CA SER A 455 -1.19 0.69 16.64
C SER A 455 0.11 0.92 15.84
N ASP A 456 0.19 2.02 15.07
CA ASP A 456 1.42 2.47 14.40
C ASP A 456 1.86 3.83 14.97
N PRO A 457 3.03 3.92 15.64
CA PRO A 457 3.56 5.19 16.13
C PRO A 457 3.70 6.27 15.07
N PHE A 458 3.93 5.89 13.82
CA PHE A 458 4.06 6.84 12.73
C PHE A 458 2.79 7.67 12.50
N ASP A 459 1.63 7.01 12.41
CA ASP A 459 0.35 7.67 12.11
C ASP A 459 0.05 8.71 13.20
N GLU A 460 0.19 8.29 14.45
CA GLU A 460 -0.08 9.13 15.60
C GLU A 460 0.89 10.32 15.72
N ILE A 461 2.18 10.15 15.39
CA ILE A 461 3.14 11.26 15.35
C ILE A 461 2.74 12.30 14.30
N VAL A 462 2.34 11.86 13.11
CA VAL A 462 1.95 12.78 12.03
C VAL A 462 0.64 13.48 12.39
N ASP A 463 -0.36 12.74 12.82
CA ASP A 463 -1.67 13.27 13.20
C ASP A 463 -1.54 14.28 14.34
N GLN A 464 -0.78 13.97 15.38
CA GLN A 464 -0.57 14.90 16.50
C GLN A 464 0.16 16.18 16.05
N ALA A 465 1.18 16.05 15.20
CA ALA A 465 1.89 17.20 14.65
C ALA A 465 0.95 18.11 13.84
N GLU A 466 0.05 17.54 13.04
CA GLU A 466 -0.90 18.28 12.23
C GLU A 466 -2.05 18.90 13.03
N VAL A 467 -2.58 18.16 14.01
CA VAL A 467 -3.66 18.63 14.89
C VAL A 467 -3.18 19.78 15.77
N SER A 468 -1.95 19.67 16.27
CA SER A 468 -1.37 20.69 17.16
C SER A 468 -0.60 21.78 16.42
N ALA A 469 -0.61 21.76 15.08
CA ALA A 469 0.10 22.68 14.21
C ALA A 469 1.57 22.87 14.61
N MET A 470 2.29 21.76 14.74
CA MET A 470 3.71 21.76 15.08
C MET A 470 4.53 22.28 13.90
N ASP A 471 5.48 23.18 14.17
CA ASP A 471 6.40 23.68 13.14
C ASP A 471 7.48 22.64 12.84
N MET A 472 7.91 21.91 13.88
CA MET A 472 9.00 20.96 13.79
C MET A 472 8.76 19.72 14.67
N ILE A 473 9.17 18.57 14.16
CA ILE A 473 9.28 17.30 14.88
C ILE A 473 10.76 17.01 15.13
N VAL A 474 11.14 16.74 16.38
CA VAL A 474 12.48 16.31 16.76
C VAL A 474 12.43 14.85 17.18
N MET A 475 13.27 14.01 16.59
CA MET A 475 13.31 12.58 16.89
C MET A 475 14.71 11.98 16.76
N GLY A 476 14.95 10.90 17.51
CA GLY A 476 16.16 10.11 17.38
C GLY A 476 16.18 9.23 16.13
N ARG A 477 17.35 8.67 15.80
CA ARG A 477 17.50 7.55 14.86
C ARG A 477 18.32 6.41 15.46
N ARG A 478 18.09 5.18 14.98
CA ARG A 478 18.91 4.01 15.33
C ARG A 478 20.19 3.98 14.49
N ASP A 479 21.25 3.39 15.03
CA ASP A 479 22.55 3.26 14.36
C ASP A 479 22.67 2.00 13.49
N LYS A 480 23.61 2.04 12.53
CA LYS A 480 23.84 1.00 11.50
C LYS A 480 24.18 -0.39 12.05
N SER A 481 24.72 -0.50 13.27
CA SER A 481 25.29 -1.75 13.80
C SER A 481 24.24 -2.78 14.23
N ASP A 482 22.98 -2.38 14.42
CA ASP A 482 22.07 -3.17 15.27
C ASP A 482 21.08 -4.05 14.50
N LEU A 483 20.91 -3.87 13.18
CA LEU A 483 20.28 -4.86 12.28
C LEU A 483 20.28 -4.37 10.82
N LEU A 484 20.65 -5.23 9.88
CA LEU A 484 20.52 -4.98 8.44
C LEU A 484 19.05 -5.07 8.01
N ARG A 485 18.35 -3.92 7.87
CA ARG A 485 17.16 -3.74 6.99
C ARG A 485 16.67 -2.29 6.79
N SER A 486 17.08 -1.29 7.57
CA SER A 486 16.75 0.13 7.33
C SER A 486 17.81 1.06 7.95
N MET A 487 18.31 2.05 7.20
CA MET A 487 19.42 2.92 7.63
C MET A 487 19.03 4.04 8.63
N MET A 488 17.73 4.35 8.75
CA MET A 488 17.20 5.49 9.52
C MET A 488 16.13 5.11 10.56
N GLY A 489 15.69 3.84 10.58
CA GLY A 489 14.52 3.39 11.34
C GLY A 489 13.22 3.56 10.56
N GLY A 490 12.31 2.59 10.68
CA GLY A 490 11.06 2.57 9.90
C GLY A 490 10.13 3.75 10.20
N THR A 491 9.99 4.14 11.47
CA THR A 491 9.13 5.25 11.90
C THR A 491 9.67 6.60 11.41
N THR A 492 10.96 6.88 11.62
CA THR A 492 11.61 8.14 11.18
C THR A 492 11.45 8.37 9.68
N ALA A 493 11.68 7.33 8.86
CA ALA A 493 11.48 7.43 7.41
C ALA A 493 10.04 7.74 7.02
N LYS A 494 9.06 7.07 7.65
CA LYS A 494 7.65 7.30 7.39
C LYS A 494 7.23 8.73 7.80
N VAL A 495 7.64 9.19 8.99
CA VAL A 495 7.33 10.54 9.49
C VAL A 495 7.83 11.59 8.50
N ILE A 496 9.11 11.55 8.11
CA ILE A 496 9.68 12.50 7.13
C ILE A 496 8.90 12.47 5.81
N GLY A 497 8.48 11.28 5.37
CA GLY A 497 7.74 11.09 4.13
C GLY A 497 6.35 11.73 4.13
N HIS A 498 5.64 11.77 5.26
CA HIS A 498 4.21 12.13 5.29
C HIS A 498 3.86 13.40 6.06
N THR A 499 4.68 13.82 7.03
CA THR A 499 4.39 15.05 7.79
C THR A 499 4.49 16.29 6.90
N HIS A 500 3.87 17.39 7.34
CA HIS A 500 4.06 18.74 6.81
C HIS A 500 5.02 19.60 7.65
N SER A 501 5.41 19.14 8.84
CA SER A 501 6.34 19.82 9.74
C SER A 501 7.79 19.53 9.38
N ASP A 502 8.70 20.47 9.64
CA ASP A 502 10.13 20.20 9.51
C ASP A 502 10.54 19.05 10.44
N VAL A 503 11.51 18.22 10.04
CA VAL A 503 11.93 17.07 10.86
C VAL A 503 13.41 17.15 11.18
N LEU A 504 13.74 17.33 12.45
CA LEU A 504 15.10 17.25 12.97
C LEU A 504 15.39 15.82 13.44
N VAL A 505 16.25 15.12 12.71
CA VAL A 505 16.73 13.79 13.08
C VAL A 505 18.06 13.90 13.81
N VAL A 506 18.10 13.38 15.03
CA VAL A 506 19.26 13.46 15.92
C VAL A 506 19.91 12.08 16.06
N PRO A 507 21.15 11.89 15.60
CA PRO A 507 21.94 10.68 15.89
C PRO A 507 22.19 10.49 17.38
N ARG A 508 22.47 9.25 17.80
CA ARG A 508 22.71 8.90 19.22
C ARG A 508 23.76 9.77 19.90
N GLN A 509 24.81 10.18 19.20
CA GLN A 509 25.88 11.06 19.73
C GLN A 509 25.89 12.46 19.08
N GLY A 510 24.85 12.80 18.33
CA GLY A 510 24.76 14.08 17.62
C GLY A 510 24.51 15.24 18.58
N LYS A 511 25.25 16.33 18.40
CA LYS A 511 25.13 17.56 19.20
C LYS A 511 25.15 18.79 18.29
N MET A 512 24.32 19.79 18.57
CA MET A 512 24.37 21.10 17.92
C MET A 512 24.98 22.13 18.87
N GLU A 513 26.30 22.24 18.88
CA GLU A 513 27.07 23.19 19.70
C GLU A 513 27.12 24.60 19.07
N GLY A 514 26.76 24.74 17.79
CA GLY A 514 26.84 25.97 17.01
C GLY A 514 28.15 26.13 16.24
N LYS A 515 28.80 25.02 15.84
CA LYS A 515 30.07 25.04 15.10
C LYS A 515 29.90 25.41 13.64
N GLY A 516 28.82 24.97 13.00
CA GLY A 516 28.58 25.29 11.60
C GLY A 516 27.41 24.52 11.00
N ILE A 517 26.77 25.15 10.01
CA ILE A 517 25.70 24.55 9.22
C ILE A 517 26.25 24.21 7.83
N VAL A 518 26.02 22.98 7.38
CA VAL A 518 26.13 22.64 5.95
C VAL A 518 24.74 22.61 5.34
N LEU A 519 24.58 23.35 4.24
CA LEU A 519 23.34 23.45 3.47
C LEU A 519 23.58 22.94 2.05
N PRO A 520 23.19 21.67 1.75
CA PRO A 520 23.25 21.13 0.42
C PRO A 520 22.21 21.76 -0.51
N VAL A 521 22.64 22.15 -1.71
CA VAL A 521 21.78 22.81 -2.69
C VAL A 521 21.90 22.19 -4.08
N ASP A 522 20.75 21.96 -4.71
CA ASP A 522 20.62 21.41 -6.06
C ASP A 522 19.78 22.33 -6.97
N GLY A 523 19.47 23.56 -6.52
CA GLY A 523 18.62 24.50 -7.24
C GLY A 523 17.16 24.06 -7.36
N SER A 524 16.69 23.17 -6.49
CA SER A 524 15.27 22.83 -6.36
C SER A 524 14.57 23.77 -5.36
N ARG A 525 13.24 23.87 -5.45
CA ARG A 525 12.41 24.64 -4.50
C ARG A 525 12.56 24.16 -3.05
N ASN A 526 12.86 22.88 -2.82
CA ASN A 526 13.09 22.38 -1.46
C ASN A 526 14.44 22.86 -0.92
N SER A 527 15.47 22.98 -1.77
CA SER A 527 16.75 23.58 -1.38
C SER A 527 16.62 25.08 -1.09
N GLU A 528 15.73 25.78 -1.81
CA GLU A 528 15.37 27.18 -1.51
C GLU A 528 14.63 27.30 -0.17
N ALA A 529 13.69 26.40 0.12
CA ALA A 529 13.02 26.35 1.43
C ALA A 529 14.02 26.10 2.56
N ALA A 530 14.94 25.14 2.37
CA ALA A 530 16.00 24.87 3.32
C ALA A 530 16.89 26.10 3.56
N ALA A 531 17.23 26.84 2.50
CA ALA A 531 17.97 28.09 2.62
C ALA A 531 17.20 29.16 3.41
N ALA A 532 15.89 29.31 3.18
CA ALA A 532 15.05 30.24 3.94
C ALA A 532 14.96 29.85 5.43
N THR A 533 14.87 28.56 5.76
CA THR A 533 14.94 28.08 7.14
C THR A 533 16.30 28.41 7.77
N VAL A 534 17.42 28.19 7.05
CA VAL A 534 18.75 28.57 7.54
C VAL A 534 18.88 30.07 7.77
N VAL A 535 18.31 30.90 6.89
CA VAL A 535 18.27 32.37 7.08
C VAL A 535 17.57 32.72 8.40
N SER A 536 16.41 32.12 8.66
CA SER A 536 15.70 32.30 9.93
C SER A 536 16.53 31.84 11.13
N MET A 537 17.16 30.66 11.05
CA MET A 537 18.01 30.13 12.13
C MET A 537 19.20 31.04 12.45
N VAL A 538 19.93 31.49 11.42
CA VAL A 538 21.15 32.30 11.60
C VAL A 538 20.83 33.71 12.09
N SER A 539 19.66 34.25 11.73
CA SER A 539 19.20 35.54 12.25
C SER A 539 18.99 35.52 13.77
N LYS A 540 18.58 34.37 14.33
CA LYS A 540 18.41 34.15 15.77
C LYS A 540 19.72 33.73 16.45
N CYS A 541 20.57 32.97 15.77
CA CYS A 541 21.83 32.45 16.31
C CYS A 541 22.93 32.51 15.23
N PRO A 542 23.83 33.51 15.29
CA PRO A 542 24.91 33.64 14.31
C PRO A 542 25.82 32.41 14.32
N VAL A 543 25.80 31.65 13.22
CA VAL A 543 26.60 30.43 13.01
C VAL A 543 27.12 30.45 11.57
N ALA A 544 28.34 29.93 11.35
CA ALA A 544 28.92 29.84 10.02
C ALA A 544 28.10 28.88 9.13
N VAL A 545 27.82 29.29 7.90
CA VAL A 545 27.07 28.48 6.92
C VAL A 545 27.95 28.17 5.72
N THR A 546 28.02 26.89 5.36
CA THR A 546 28.62 26.42 4.11
C THR A 546 27.52 25.90 3.18
N LEU A 547 27.33 26.58 2.04
CA LEU A 547 26.54 26.10 0.92
C LEU A 547 27.37 25.10 0.11
N VAL A 548 26.88 23.88 -0.04
CA VAL A 548 27.53 22.86 -0.86
C VAL A 548 26.63 22.44 -2.01
N SER A 549 27.13 22.55 -3.24
CA SER A 549 26.48 21.94 -4.40
C SER A 549 27.37 20.86 -4.99
N VAL A 550 26.76 19.73 -5.33
CA VAL A 550 27.48 18.54 -5.81
C VAL A 550 27.08 18.22 -7.24
N ALA A 551 28.04 18.25 -8.15
CA ALA A 551 27.87 17.79 -9.51
C ALA A 551 28.22 16.29 -9.62
N ILE A 552 27.33 15.47 -10.18
CA ILE A 552 27.58 14.04 -10.37
C ILE A 552 28.62 13.79 -11.48
N ASP A 553 28.71 14.72 -12.43
CA ASP A 553 29.61 14.67 -13.57
C ASP A 553 30.38 16.00 -13.65
N PRO A 554 31.69 16.02 -13.93
CA PRO A 554 32.47 17.25 -14.11
C PRO A 554 31.84 18.26 -15.08
N ARG A 555 31.10 17.78 -16.10
CA ARG A 555 30.39 18.63 -17.07
C ARG A 555 29.26 19.45 -16.46
N LEU A 556 28.70 19.01 -15.34
CA LEU A 556 27.62 19.70 -14.62
C LEU A 556 28.15 20.64 -13.52
N ARG A 557 29.47 20.83 -13.42
CA ARG A 557 30.08 21.67 -12.38
C ARG A 557 29.63 23.12 -12.48
N GLU A 558 29.54 23.68 -13.67
CA GLU A 558 29.08 25.06 -13.86
C GLU A 558 27.62 25.24 -13.43
N ASP A 559 26.73 24.30 -13.75
CA ASP A 559 25.34 24.32 -13.30
C ASP A 559 25.24 24.25 -11.78
N ALA A 560 25.98 23.32 -11.15
CA ALA A 560 26.01 23.16 -9.70
C ALA A 560 26.53 24.45 -9.00
N GLN A 561 27.59 25.04 -9.55
CA GLN A 561 28.10 26.32 -9.06
C GLN A 561 27.07 27.44 -9.23
N GLY A 562 26.38 27.50 -10.38
CA GLY A 562 25.34 28.49 -10.64
C GLY A 562 24.20 28.47 -9.63
N HIS A 563 23.72 27.28 -9.24
CA HIS A 563 22.68 27.17 -8.20
C HIS A 563 23.17 27.64 -6.84
N ALA A 564 24.41 27.30 -6.47
CA ALA A 564 24.99 27.72 -5.20
C ALA A 564 25.21 29.23 -5.14
N ASP A 565 25.72 29.83 -6.22
CA ASP A 565 25.95 31.27 -6.33
C ASP A 565 24.63 32.06 -6.29
N GLN A 566 23.57 31.54 -6.91
CA GLN A 566 22.24 32.15 -6.86
C GLN A 566 21.71 32.21 -5.42
N LEU A 567 21.77 31.09 -4.69
CA LEU A 567 21.31 31.04 -3.30
C LEU A 567 22.21 31.86 -2.37
N ALA A 568 23.53 31.88 -2.60
CA ALA A 568 24.45 32.72 -1.84
C ALA A 568 24.10 34.21 -1.98
N ARG A 569 23.73 34.67 -3.18
CA ARG A 569 23.26 36.05 -3.40
C ARG A 569 21.96 36.34 -2.65
N LEU A 570 21.00 35.40 -2.66
CA LEU A 570 19.75 35.56 -1.92
C LEU A 570 19.97 35.64 -0.41
N MET A 571 20.85 34.80 0.14
CA MET A 571 21.22 34.83 1.56
C MET A 571 22.00 36.09 1.92
N ALA A 572 22.90 36.56 1.05
CA ALA A 572 23.63 37.82 1.25
C ALA A 572 22.70 39.03 1.27
N ASN A 573 21.66 39.06 0.42
CA ASN A 573 20.62 40.09 0.47
C ASN A 573 19.81 40.06 1.77
N ALA A 574 19.71 38.90 2.42
CA ALA A 574 19.14 38.74 3.76
C ALA A 574 20.16 39.02 4.89
N GLY A 575 21.36 39.51 4.56
CA GLY A 575 22.41 39.89 5.53
C GLY A 575 23.29 38.74 5.99
N ILE A 576 23.20 37.56 5.38
CA ILE A 576 23.95 36.37 5.81
C ILE A 576 25.03 36.03 4.79
N GLN A 577 26.28 36.12 5.24
CA GLN A 577 27.44 35.70 4.46
C GLN A 577 27.62 34.19 4.58
N VAL A 578 27.79 33.53 3.43
CA VAL A 578 27.90 32.07 3.34
C VAL A 578 29.14 31.68 2.55
N GLN A 579 29.79 30.60 2.96
CA GLN A 579 30.86 30.00 2.19
C GLN A 579 30.24 29.11 1.10
N VAL A 580 30.67 29.26 -0.16
CA VAL A 580 30.18 28.45 -1.28
C VAL A 580 31.21 27.41 -1.69
N GLU A 581 30.77 26.16 -1.83
CA GLU A 581 31.57 25.05 -2.34
C GLU A 581 30.87 24.28 -3.46
N THR A 582 31.62 23.99 -4.51
CA THR A 582 31.18 23.12 -5.60
C THR A 582 32.06 21.86 -5.66
N ARG A 583 31.46 20.72 -5.36
CA ARG A 583 32.12 19.41 -5.31
C ARG A 583 31.69 18.53 -6.49
N ILE A 584 32.48 17.53 -6.81
CA ILE A 584 32.18 16.55 -7.87
C ILE A 584 32.20 15.16 -7.24
N GLY A 585 31.12 14.40 -7.40
CA GLY A 585 31.02 13.05 -6.85
C GLY A 585 29.59 12.62 -6.53
N SER A 586 29.46 11.61 -5.66
CA SER A 586 28.14 11.20 -5.15
C SER A 586 27.63 12.26 -4.17
N PRO A 587 26.41 12.82 -4.35
CA PRO A 587 25.89 13.88 -3.48
C PRO A 587 25.96 13.54 -1.99
N ASP A 588 25.52 12.35 -1.59
CA ASP A 588 25.55 11.96 -0.17
C ASP A 588 26.97 11.88 0.41
N ALA A 589 27.92 11.30 -0.33
CA ALA A 589 29.30 11.19 0.12
C ALA A 589 29.99 12.56 0.23
N GLU A 590 29.80 13.43 -0.76
CA GLU A 590 30.39 14.77 -0.79
C GLU A 590 29.77 15.71 0.25
N ILE A 591 28.46 15.58 0.54
CA ILE A 591 27.80 16.32 1.63
C ILE A 591 28.39 15.91 2.98
N LEU A 592 28.55 14.61 3.22
CA LEU A 592 29.13 14.09 4.46
C LEU A 592 30.59 14.50 4.62
N ALA A 593 31.38 14.43 3.55
CA ALA A 593 32.77 14.88 3.53
C ALA A 593 32.86 16.38 3.84
N CYS A 594 32.01 17.20 3.20
CA CYS A 594 31.94 18.64 3.48
C CYS A 594 31.60 18.93 4.95
N ALA A 595 30.61 18.23 5.51
CA ALA A 595 30.23 18.40 6.92
C ALA A 595 31.37 18.05 7.87
N GLN A 596 32.12 16.97 7.57
CA GLN A 596 33.27 16.55 8.36
C GLN A 596 34.44 17.54 8.25
N GLU A 597 34.81 17.96 7.03
CA GLU A 597 35.91 18.88 6.77
C GLU A 597 35.68 20.26 7.39
N ARG A 598 34.42 20.73 7.38
CA ARG A 598 34.03 22.01 7.97
C ARG A 598 33.75 21.95 9.47
N GLY A 599 33.78 20.75 10.06
CA GLY A 599 33.43 20.56 11.47
C GLY A 599 31.98 20.98 11.77
N ALA A 600 31.09 20.85 10.78
CA ALA A 600 29.69 21.23 10.91
C ALA A 600 28.95 20.28 11.86
N ASP A 601 28.06 20.84 12.65
CA ASP A 601 27.29 20.13 13.66
C ASP A 601 25.79 20.16 13.39
N LEU A 602 25.40 20.66 12.21
CA LEU A 602 24.05 20.53 11.65
C LEU A 602 24.13 20.48 10.12
N ILE A 603 23.38 19.55 9.51
CA ILE A 603 23.07 19.56 8.08
C ILE A 603 21.62 19.99 7.90
N VAL A 604 21.35 21.01 7.10
CA VAL A 604 19.99 21.42 6.75
C VAL A 604 19.74 21.15 5.28
N MET A 605 18.74 20.36 4.94
CA MET A 605 18.46 20.01 3.55
C MET A 605 16.96 19.92 3.27
N GLY A 606 16.59 20.12 2.01
CA GLY A 606 15.21 19.91 1.56
C GLY A 606 14.82 18.43 1.59
N SER A 607 13.52 18.16 1.74
CA SER A 607 12.99 16.79 1.72
C SER A 607 13.20 16.06 0.38
N HIS A 608 13.29 16.78 -0.74
CA HIS A 608 13.40 16.25 -2.10
C HIS A 608 14.26 17.13 -3.02
N GLY A 609 14.75 16.55 -4.13
CA GLY A 609 15.43 17.30 -5.21
C GLY A 609 14.57 17.49 -6.47
N ARG A 610 15.23 17.73 -7.61
CA ARG A 610 14.59 18.00 -8.92
C ARG A 610 13.68 16.91 -9.50
N THR A 611 13.75 15.66 -9.03
CA THR A 611 13.15 14.51 -9.69
C THR A 611 11.68 14.21 -9.31
N GLY A 612 11.06 15.00 -8.43
CA GLY A 612 9.62 15.27 -8.41
C GLY A 612 8.60 14.11 -8.48
N LEU A 613 8.95 12.89 -8.08
CA LEU A 613 8.03 11.74 -8.10
C LEU A 613 7.79 11.24 -6.67
N ASP A 614 6.52 11.30 -6.28
CA ASP A 614 5.88 11.01 -4.98
C ASP A 614 6.16 11.99 -3.82
N ARG A 615 5.11 12.72 -3.41
CA ARG A 615 5.09 13.58 -2.19
C ARG A 615 5.21 12.81 -0.86
N LEU A 616 5.33 11.48 -0.91
CA LEU A 616 5.20 10.56 0.23
C LEU A 616 6.49 9.77 0.55
N LEU A 617 7.62 10.06 -0.11
CA LEU A 617 8.88 9.32 0.07
C LEU A 617 10.00 10.25 0.56
N VAL A 618 10.99 9.71 1.28
CA VAL A 618 12.20 10.46 1.64
C VAL A 618 13.13 10.49 0.42
N GLY A 619 13.71 11.64 0.09
CA GLY A 619 14.70 11.75 -0.97
C GLY A 619 15.89 10.80 -0.76
N SER A 620 16.32 10.09 -1.82
CA SER A 620 17.36 9.06 -1.70
C SER A 620 18.71 9.57 -1.18
N VAL A 621 19.03 10.85 -1.44
CA VAL A 621 20.23 11.51 -0.87
C VAL A 621 20.02 11.79 0.62
N SER A 622 18.87 12.35 1.00
CA SER A 622 18.53 12.65 2.39
C SER A 622 18.56 11.39 3.27
N GLU A 623 17.99 10.29 2.79
CA GLU A 623 18.02 9.01 3.50
C GLU A 623 19.47 8.51 3.73
N ARG A 624 20.32 8.60 2.69
CA ARG A 624 21.73 8.18 2.80
C ARG A 624 22.54 9.09 3.71
N VAL A 625 22.30 10.41 3.68
CA VAL A 625 22.97 11.38 4.57
C VAL A 625 22.57 11.12 6.01
N ILE A 626 21.26 11.05 6.31
CA ILE A 626 20.75 10.80 7.67
C ILE A 626 21.30 9.47 8.23
N GLY A 627 21.29 8.41 7.41
CA GLY A 627 21.74 7.09 7.82
C GLY A 627 23.27 6.93 7.97
N GLN A 628 24.06 7.95 7.67
CA GLN A 628 25.54 7.89 7.69
C GLN A 628 26.19 8.98 8.54
N THR A 629 25.52 10.12 8.70
CA THR A 629 26.09 11.27 9.42
C THR A 629 26.12 11.05 10.93
N GLN A 630 27.09 11.68 11.59
CA GLN A 630 27.15 11.80 13.06
C GLN A 630 26.57 13.12 13.56
N CYS A 631 26.30 14.09 12.69
CA CYS A 631 25.64 15.33 13.06
C CYS A 631 24.11 15.26 12.85
N PRO A 632 23.32 16.00 13.63
CA PRO A 632 21.89 16.19 13.38
C PRO A 632 21.58 16.65 11.95
N VAL A 633 20.45 16.20 11.42
CA VAL A 633 19.96 16.58 10.10
C VAL A 633 18.56 17.17 10.20
N LEU A 634 18.41 18.41 9.77
CA LEU A 634 17.11 19.06 9.63
C LEU A 634 16.59 18.89 8.20
N ILE A 635 15.46 18.20 8.06
CA ILE A 635 14.74 18.05 6.81
C ILE A 635 13.63 19.09 6.74
N VAL A 636 13.77 20.01 5.79
CA VAL A 636 12.83 21.11 5.58
C VAL A 636 11.73 20.70 4.61
N LYS A 637 10.49 21.02 4.98
CA LYS A 637 9.27 20.76 4.20
C LYS A 637 8.81 22.04 3.49
N LEU A 638 8.25 21.87 2.30
CA LEU A 638 7.77 22.95 1.42
C LEU A 638 6.25 22.92 1.29
#